data_AF-A0ABD3R2J2-F1
#
_entry.id   AF-A0ABD3R2J2-F1
#
_cell.length_a   1.000
_cell.length_b   1.000
_cell.length_c   1.000
_cell.angle_alpha   90.00
_cell.angle_beta   90.00
_cell.angle_gamma   90.00
#
_symmetry.space_group_name_H-M   'P 1'
#
loop_
_entity.id
_entity.type
_entity.pdbx_description
1 polymer ?
#
loop_
_entity_poly.entity_id
_entity_poly.type
_entity_poly.pdbx_seq_one_letter_code
_entity_poly.pdbx_strand_id
1 'polypeptide(L)'
;MAPGAMSMPGVRILSARSWSSSTSTSSAQARDTWRKLRLYVKASPKALRRRSSRMAVMCTPMDATPFNSPSFPKSEETTKFLLDAINDNFVFDSIDDSSKLLFVNAMQTKEFSEGDWVIREGDAGDYFYVVEEGEIAFIKRGRSPEGVPIDPPLQVGTAAKGSTFGELALLYNTPREVSVLAVTPLKLFRIDQRTFRSLLMSQRCRVRTELLDLARKISIFQDLDVTTLGKLVDAFSIVTHRPGERIINKGDRGDVLYIVKSGKVRVETDIDIIVGEGECFGERALITGEARWASVTAVTQSSILCVSKGVLEELLGPLDRAMKHCYLVTLVRSIPMFKSLRRDEVDRCVRHFKEESFKKGDKIFPSEKFYLIKEGRALMMSNKEVCVEGTSGRKLSVEPKLIKLVKNDYFENLLDSYQEDTDALRSPADSMDKMNENTIYVEDDMVCFTLVASDFECVVGDLKTFFARSLDGSDDCVRSKNKRKLINLNKLKMHRILGKGNFGEVWLVTLSNGEDKPTPYALKIVGKRQVLKHRMVRSIMSEKNVMESCVHPFLMNMVSSFQDENNLYFVLDLTLGGELFDRIYPKDTSMNPDNKAWKASKFYKSFGPEDDRKALSRYGMAGLGVRQAVFYSACIIDGLAYLHNRRIAYRDLKPENVLINEKGYCVIIDMGFAKIVLDKTYTMCGTPEYIAPEVIASKGHDHVADYWSFACVLYEMIVGHTPFFTKGIDQLSLLKRIFKSQYTFPAALGSSNGNGLNEALCHWKDLVSRLLKNNSVERLGNLRNGVDDILDHVWFAHINFNEFRNQNNPAPWVPDIGDILDKSHGKDMFRKEVFTSKISDEDQAAFQDF
;
A
#
# COMPACT_ATOMS: atom_id res chain seq x y z
N MET A 1 29.92 -38.02 -27.27
CA MET A 1 29.05 -38.92 -28.05
C MET A 1 27.75 -39.07 -27.30
N ALA A 2 26.64 -38.63 -27.89
CA ALA A 2 25.31 -38.67 -27.30
C ALA A 2 24.74 -40.10 -27.29
N PRO A 3 23.77 -40.37 -26.39
CA PRO A 3 22.60 -41.12 -26.83
C PRO A 3 21.27 -40.49 -26.37
N GLY A 4 20.37 -40.32 -27.35
CA GLY A 4 18.94 -40.66 -27.26
C GLY A 4 18.03 -39.88 -26.31
N ALA A 5 17.44 -38.78 -26.80
CA ALA A 5 16.27 -38.15 -26.21
C ALA A 5 15.02 -39.04 -26.40
N MET A 6 14.39 -39.46 -25.30
CA MET A 6 13.04 -40.02 -25.29
C MET A 6 12.00 -38.89 -25.34
N SER A 7 11.15 -38.92 -26.35
CA SER A 7 10.01 -38.03 -26.55
C SER A 7 8.83 -38.40 -25.64
N MET A 8 8.33 -37.45 -24.84
CA MET A 8 7.03 -37.56 -24.19
C MET A 8 5.88 -37.18 -25.14
N PRO A 9 4.70 -37.84 -25.09
CA PRO A 9 3.57 -37.51 -25.95
C PRO A 9 2.84 -36.23 -25.52
N GLY A 10 2.46 -35.43 -26.51
CA GLY A 10 1.76 -34.17 -26.33
C GLY A 10 0.37 -34.30 -25.68
N VAL A 11 0.11 -33.39 -24.73
CA VAL A 11 -1.20 -33.16 -24.12
C VAL A 11 -2.15 -32.59 -25.16
N ARG A 12 -3.06 -33.42 -25.68
CA ARG A 12 -4.23 -33.00 -26.45
C ARG A 12 -5.23 -32.33 -25.51
N ILE A 13 -5.54 -31.07 -25.79
CA ILE A 13 -6.64 -30.31 -25.21
C ILE A 13 -7.94 -31.07 -25.52
N LEU A 14 -8.60 -31.60 -24.49
CA LEU A 14 -9.86 -32.31 -24.60
C LEU A 14 -10.96 -31.33 -25.02
N SER A 15 -11.44 -31.52 -26.25
CA SER A 15 -12.63 -30.91 -26.81
C SER A 15 -13.87 -31.32 -26.02
N ALA A 16 -14.69 -30.34 -25.65
CA ALA A 16 -15.99 -30.55 -25.03
C ALA A 16 -16.93 -31.38 -25.94
N ARG A 17 -17.31 -32.58 -25.49
CA ARG A 17 -18.63 -33.23 -25.72
C ARG A 17 -18.67 -34.63 -25.10
N SER A 18 -19.50 -34.80 -24.06
CA SER A 18 -20.34 -36.00 -23.85
C SER A 18 -21.19 -35.86 -22.57
N TRP A 19 -22.27 -35.08 -22.63
CA TRP A 19 -23.44 -35.32 -21.76
C TRP A 19 -24.62 -35.65 -22.69
N SER A 20 -25.11 -36.87 -22.54
CA SER A 20 -26.21 -37.47 -23.30
C SER A 20 -27.57 -37.02 -22.76
N SER A 21 -28.35 -36.42 -23.66
CA SER A 21 -29.81 -36.48 -23.83
C SER A 21 -30.74 -36.50 -22.60
N SER A 22 -31.48 -35.39 -22.41
CA SER A 22 -32.91 -35.34 -22.79
C SER A 22 -33.50 -33.94 -22.65
N THR A 23 -33.60 -33.21 -23.77
CA THR A 23 -34.73 -32.39 -24.24
C THR A 23 -34.26 -31.47 -25.37
N SER A 24 -35.02 -31.49 -26.47
CA SER A 24 -34.70 -30.95 -27.78
C SER A 24 -35.22 -29.53 -27.95
N THR A 25 -34.34 -28.59 -28.33
CA THR A 25 -34.48 -27.56 -29.41
C THR A 25 -33.63 -26.30 -29.11
N SER A 26 -33.17 -25.62 -30.18
CA SER A 26 -32.50 -24.29 -30.25
C SER A 26 -30.97 -24.18 -30.42
N SER A 27 -30.22 -25.27 -30.64
CA SER A 27 -28.75 -25.16 -30.86
C SER A 27 -28.32 -24.48 -32.19
N ALA A 28 -29.25 -24.24 -33.12
CA ALA A 28 -28.99 -23.56 -34.39
C ALA A 28 -29.17 -22.03 -34.32
N GLN A 29 -30.14 -21.54 -33.53
CA GLN A 29 -30.40 -20.11 -33.36
C GLN A 29 -29.30 -19.43 -32.55
N ALA A 30 -28.83 -20.04 -31.45
CA ALA A 30 -27.74 -19.49 -30.66
C ALA A 30 -26.45 -19.29 -31.47
N ARG A 31 -26.12 -20.23 -32.37
CA ARG A 31 -24.91 -20.14 -33.21
C ARG A 31 -24.99 -19.06 -34.29
N ASP A 32 -26.19 -18.76 -34.80
CA ASP A 32 -26.40 -17.68 -35.77
C ASP A 32 -26.36 -16.29 -35.11
N THR A 33 -26.90 -16.16 -33.89
CA THR A 33 -26.80 -14.93 -33.08
C THR A 33 -25.34 -14.59 -32.73
N TRP A 34 -24.53 -15.59 -32.38
CA TRP A 34 -23.09 -15.40 -32.12
C TRP A 34 -22.28 -15.08 -33.39
N ARG A 35 -22.70 -15.54 -34.57
CA ARG A 35 -22.08 -15.21 -35.86
C ARG A 35 -22.40 -13.76 -36.29
N LYS A 36 -23.63 -13.30 -36.04
CA LYS A 36 -24.07 -11.91 -36.29
C LYS A 36 -23.42 -10.91 -35.31
N LEU A 37 -23.20 -11.29 -34.05
CA LEU A 37 -22.42 -10.50 -33.08
C LEU A 37 -20.94 -10.34 -33.47
N ARG A 38 -20.33 -11.32 -34.13
CA ARG A 38 -18.94 -11.22 -34.63
C ARG A 38 -18.76 -10.24 -35.79
N LEU A 39 -19.81 -9.96 -36.56
CA LEU A 39 -19.78 -9.01 -37.67
C LEU A 39 -19.95 -7.55 -37.21
N TYR A 40 -20.61 -7.31 -36.08
CA TYR A 40 -20.81 -5.97 -35.51
C TYR A 40 -19.62 -5.43 -34.68
N VAL A 41 -18.61 -6.27 -34.39
CA VAL A 41 -17.41 -5.89 -33.61
C VAL A 41 -16.16 -5.68 -34.49
N LYS A 42 -16.32 -5.58 -35.82
CA LYS A 42 -15.25 -5.03 -36.68
C LYS A 42 -15.23 -3.50 -36.59
N ALA A 43 -14.93 -2.98 -35.41
CA ALA A 43 -14.43 -1.62 -35.28
C ALA A 43 -13.14 -1.50 -36.08
N SER A 44 -13.02 -0.44 -36.89
CA SER A 44 -11.82 -0.19 -37.69
C SER A 44 -10.57 -0.15 -36.79
N PRO A 45 -9.38 -0.53 -37.29
CA PRO A 45 -8.13 -0.47 -36.52
C PRO A 45 -7.83 0.90 -35.90
N LYS A 46 -8.46 1.99 -36.37
CA LYS A 46 -8.29 3.35 -35.84
C LYS A 46 -9.12 3.64 -34.58
N ALA A 47 -10.19 2.88 -34.30
CA ALA A 47 -11.03 3.08 -33.11
C ALA A 47 -10.46 2.45 -31.84
N LEU A 48 -9.41 1.61 -31.94
CA LEU A 48 -8.81 0.86 -30.84
C LEU A 48 -7.98 1.69 -29.84
N ARG A 49 -7.80 3.00 -30.06
CA ARG A 49 -6.86 3.84 -29.28
C ARG A 49 -7.48 4.70 -28.18
N ARG A 50 -8.80 4.74 -27.99
CA ARG A 50 -9.44 5.60 -26.98
C ARG A 50 -9.91 4.79 -25.77
N ARG A 51 -9.05 4.68 -24.77
CA ARG A 51 -9.44 4.24 -23.42
C ARG A 51 -9.93 5.47 -22.66
N SER A 52 -11.16 5.43 -22.12
CA SER A 52 -11.70 6.50 -21.28
C SER A 52 -11.08 6.47 -19.88
N SER A 53 -11.03 7.63 -19.21
CA SER A 53 -10.56 7.74 -17.81
C SER A 53 -11.34 6.79 -16.89
N ARG A 54 -10.62 6.09 -16.00
CA ARG A 54 -11.21 5.08 -15.11
C ARG A 54 -11.74 5.69 -13.82
N MET A 55 -12.99 5.38 -13.52
CA MET A 55 -13.66 5.86 -12.31
C MET A 55 -13.31 4.99 -11.10
N ALA A 56 -13.10 5.65 -9.97
CA ALA A 56 -12.88 4.99 -8.70
C ALA A 56 -14.22 4.57 -8.08
N VAL A 57 -14.21 3.48 -7.30
CA VAL A 57 -15.35 2.97 -6.55
C VAL A 57 -15.06 3.08 -5.06
N MET A 58 -16.11 3.18 -4.26
CA MET A 58 -16.00 3.23 -2.81
C MET A 58 -17.26 2.63 -2.19
N CYS A 59 -17.08 1.82 -1.15
CA CYS A 59 -18.19 1.39 -0.31
C CYS A 59 -18.46 2.41 0.81
N THR A 60 -19.62 2.31 1.45
CA THR A 60 -19.90 3.06 2.66
C THR A 60 -18.85 2.76 3.75
N PRO A 61 -18.16 3.78 4.32
CA PRO A 61 -17.27 3.59 5.46
C PRO A 61 -18.03 3.02 6.66
N MET A 62 -17.40 2.09 7.38
CA MET A 62 -17.96 1.47 8.59
C MET A 62 -16.91 1.48 9.70
N ASP A 63 -17.38 1.70 10.92
CA ASP A 63 -16.57 1.66 12.13
C ASP A 63 -16.51 0.24 12.68
N ALA A 64 -15.43 -0.09 13.40
CA ALA A 64 -15.20 -1.41 13.98
C ALA A 64 -16.04 -1.62 15.26
N THR A 65 -17.36 -1.54 15.14
CA THR A 65 -18.28 -1.73 16.28
C THR A 65 -18.85 -3.14 16.28
N PRO A 66 -19.13 -3.74 17.45
CA PRO A 66 -19.89 -4.98 17.54
C PRO A 66 -21.21 -4.85 16.78
N PHE A 67 -21.46 -5.79 15.86
CA PHE A 67 -22.67 -5.81 15.04
C PHE A 67 -23.53 -7.02 15.42
N ASN A 68 -24.77 -6.75 15.82
CA ASN A 68 -25.74 -7.81 16.05
C ASN A 68 -26.32 -8.24 14.72
N SER A 69 -26.00 -9.46 14.29
CA SER A 69 -26.53 -10.01 13.05
C SER A 69 -28.05 -10.11 13.13
N PRO A 70 -28.81 -9.64 12.13
CA PRO A 70 -30.15 -10.13 11.94
C PRO A 70 -30.09 -11.64 11.72
N SER A 71 -31.06 -12.37 12.26
CA SER A 71 -31.16 -13.81 12.12
C SER A 71 -32.59 -14.17 11.79
N PHE A 72 -32.77 -14.82 10.65
CA PHE A 72 -34.05 -15.32 10.17
C PHE A 72 -34.00 -16.86 10.21
N PRO A 73 -34.84 -17.51 11.04
CA PRO A 73 -34.87 -18.96 11.15
C PRO A 73 -35.05 -19.65 9.79
N LYS A 74 -34.31 -20.73 9.57
CA LYS A 74 -34.34 -21.54 8.35
C LYS A 74 -34.37 -23.01 8.72
N SER A 75 -35.00 -23.83 7.90
CA SER A 75 -34.87 -25.28 8.03
C SER A 75 -33.44 -25.72 7.70
N GLU A 76 -33.07 -26.93 8.11
CA GLU A 76 -31.77 -27.51 7.77
C GLU A 76 -31.60 -27.65 6.25
N GLU A 77 -32.68 -28.00 5.54
CA GLU A 77 -32.71 -28.13 4.08
C GLU A 77 -32.45 -26.79 3.38
N THR A 78 -33.13 -25.72 3.81
CA THR A 78 -32.91 -24.37 3.28
C THR A 78 -31.51 -23.86 3.59
N THR A 79 -31.01 -24.14 4.80
CA THR A 79 -29.65 -23.77 5.21
C THR A 79 -28.62 -24.44 4.30
N LYS A 80 -28.75 -25.74 4.06
CA LYS A 80 -27.86 -26.48 3.16
C LYS A 80 -27.94 -25.95 1.73
N PHE A 81 -29.14 -25.74 1.20
CA PHE A 81 -29.36 -25.17 -0.13
C PHE A 81 -28.66 -23.81 -0.30
N LEU A 82 -28.77 -22.92 0.69
CA LEU A 82 -28.12 -21.62 0.64
C LEU A 82 -26.60 -21.70 0.75
N LEU A 83 -26.08 -22.59 1.60
CA LEU A 83 -24.64 -22.85 1.69
C LEU A 83 -24.08 -23.32 0.35
N ASP A 84 -24.76 -24.27 -0.31
CA ASP A 84 -24.36 -24.77 -1.63
C ASP A 84 -24.38 -23.64 -2.67
N ALA A 85 -25.41 -22.79 -2.68
CA ALA A 85 -25.52 -21.67 -3.62
C ALA A 85 -24.42 -20.59 -3.43
N ILE A 86 -24.02 -20.30 -2.19
CA ILE A 86 -22.96 -19.30 -1.94
C ILE A 86 -21.55 -19.86 -2.09
N ASN A 87 -21.35 -21.18 -1.95
CA ASN A 87 -20.05 -21.83 -2.11
C ASN A 87 -19.47 -21.69 -3.53
N ASP A 88 -20.33 -21.56 -4.54
CA ASP A 88 -19.91 -21.33 -5.92
C ASP A 88 -19.61 -19.84 -6.24
N ASN A 89 -19.81 -18.94 -5.27
CA ASN A 89 -19.67 -17.51 -5.45
C ASN A 89 -18.34 -16.98 -4.88
N PHE A 90 -17.54 -16.36 -5.75
CA PHE A 90 -16.18 -15.88 -5.41
C PHE A 90 -16.11 -14.90 -4.23
N VAL A 91 -17.19 -14.16 -3.94
CA VAL A 91 -17.24 -13.24 -2.79
C VAL A 91 -17.13 -14.01 -1.47
N PHE A 92 -17.56 -15.27 -1.46
CA PHE A 92 -17.58 -16.15 -0.29
C PHE A 92 -16.41 -17.15 -0.24
N ASP A 93 -15.59 -17.26 -1.30
CA ASP A 93 -14.44 -18.19 -1.40
C ASP A 93 -13.46 -18.06 -0.23
N SER A 94 -13.29 -16.85 0.32
CA SER A 94 -12.34 -16.57 1.41
C SER A 94 -12.91 -16.65 2.83
N ILE A 95 -14.18 -17.03 2.95
CA ILE A 95 -14.94 -17.09 4.19
C ILE A 95 -15.01 -18.55 4.64
N ASP A 96 -14.76 -18.82 5.92
CA ASP A 96 -14.88 -20.17 6.47
C ASP A 96 -16.35 -20.58 6.64
N ASP A 97 -16.61 -21.89 6.73
CA ASP A 97 -17.99 -22.41 6.73
C ASP A 97 -18.80 -21.98 7.97
N SER A 98 -18.14 -21.76 9.11
CA SER A 98 -18.82 -21.26 10.31
C SER A 98 -19.28 -19.82 10.15
N SER A 99 -18.45 -18.99 9.50
CA SER A 99 -18.80 -17.62 9.12
C SER A 99 -19.86 -17.60 8.03
N LYS A 100 -19.80 -18.49 7.02
CA LYS A 100 -20.83 -18.62 5.97
C LYS A 100 -22.24 -18.82 6.55
N LEU A 101 -22.34 -19.63 7.60
CA LEU A 101 -23.62 -19.87 8.28
C LEU A 101 -24.23 -18.59 8.85
N LEU A 102 -23.43 -17.64 9.33
CA LEU A 102 -23.93 -16.33 9.81
C LEU A 102 -24.58 -15.52 8.68
N PHE A 103 -24.00 -15.55 7.47
CA PHE A 103 -24.59 -14.89 6.31
C PHE A 103 -25.89 -15.56 5.88
N VAL A 104 -25.92 -16.89 5.86
CA VAL A 104 -27.13 -17.67 5.58
C VAL A 104 -28.22 -17.31 6.58
N ASN A 105 -27.92 -17.26 7.88
CA ASN A 105 -28.87 -16.87 8.91
C ASN A 105 -29.39 -15.43 8.72
N ALA A 106 -28.53 -14.52 8.26
CA ALA A 106 -28.90 -13.13 7.98
C ALA A 106 -29.71 -12.92 6.68
N MET A 107 -29.81 -13.91 5.80
CA MET A 107 -30.62 -13.79 4.57
C MET A 107 -32.11 -13.77 4.86
N GLN A 108 -32.82 -12.80 4.28
CA GLN A 108 -34.27 -12.67 4.35
C GLN A 108 -34.93 -13.15 3.05
N THR A 109 -36.12 -13.73 3.16
CA THR A 109 -36.94 -14.12 2.01
C THR A 109 -37.65 -12.89 1.43
N LYS A 110 -37.80 -12.86 0.11
CA LYS A 110 -38.57 -11.86 -0.63
C LYS A 110 -39.27 -12.50 -1.82
N GLU A 111 -40.56 -12.25 -1.94
CA GLU A 111 -41.40 -12.74 -3.04
C GLU A 111 -41.73 -11.65 -4.05
N PHE A 112 -41.92 -12.06 -5.29
CA PHE A 112 -42.27 -11.24 -6.45
C PHE A 112 -43.31 -11.94 -7.31
N SER A 113 -44.23 -11.17 -7.90
CA SER A 113 -45.17 -11.68 -8.89
C SER A 113 -44.51 -11.78 -10.27
N GLU A 114 -45.07 -12.58 -11.15
CA GLU A 114 -44.67 -12.58 -12.57
C GLU A 114 -44.80 -11.17 -13.17
N GLY A 115 -43.79 -10.76 -13.94
CA GLY A 115 -43.70 -9.43 -14.53
C GLY A 115 -43.11 -8.34 -13.62
N ASP A 116 -42.84 -8.64 -12.35
CA ASP A 116 -42.23 -7.68 -11.44
C ASP A 116 -40.75 -7.45 -11.76
N TRP A 117 -40.32 -6.19 -11.64
CA TRP A 117 -38.92 -5.82 -11.73
C TRP A 117 -38.24 -6.01 -10.38
N VAL A 118 -37.30 -6.96 -10.30
CA VAL A 118 -36.47 -7.17 -9.11
C VAL A 118 -35.38 -6.11 -9.00
N ILE A 119 -34.76 -5.77 -10.14
CA ILE A 119 -33.72 -4.75 -10.27
C ILE A 119 -33.97 -3.98 -11.57
N ARG A 120 -33.75 -2.67 -11.56
CA ARG A 120 -33.70 -1.85 -12.79
C ARG A 120 -32.28 -1.35 -13.05
N GLU A 121 -31.93 -1.30 -14.32
CA GLU A 121 -30.67 -0.72 -14.79
C GLU A 121 -30.54 0.73 -14.29
N GLY A 122 -29.41 1.04 -13.66
CA GLY A 122 -29.13 2.32 -13.02
C GLY A 122 -29.50 2.40 -11.52
N ASP A 123 -30.24 1.43 -10.98
CA ASP A 123 -30.55 1.39 -9.54
C ASP A 123 -29.26 1.29 -8.71
N ALA A 124 -29.31 1.78 -7.46
CA ALA A 124 -28.24 1.53 -6.51
C ALA A 124 -28.11 0.03 -6.22
N GLY A 125 -26.89 -0.49 -6.25
CA GLY A 125 -26.62 -1.87 -5.87
C GLY A 125 -26.70 -2.05 -4.35
N ASP A 126 -27.83 -2.54 -3.85
CA ASP A 126 -28.05 -2.66 -2.38
C ASP A 126 -28.05 -4.10 -1.84
N TYR A 127 -28.37 -5.10 -2.68
CA TYR A 127 -28.62 -6.48 -2.23
C TYR A 127 -27.89 -7.53 -3.10
N PHE A 128 -27.56 -8.65 -2.48
CA PHE A 128 -27.26 -9.91 -3.15
C PHE A 128 -28.46 -10.85 -3.05
N TYR A 129 -28.68 -11.66 -4.08
CA TYR A 129 -29.84 -12.53 -4.19
C TYR A 129 -29.45 -13.97 -4.52
N VAL A 130 -30.23 -14.91 -3.98
CA VAL A 130 -30.23 -16.34 -4.34
C VAL A 130 -31.65 -16.73 -4.75
N VAL A 131 -31.80 -17.37 -5.92
CA VAL A 131 -33.10 -17.81 -6.44
C VAL A 131 -33.51 -19.10 -5.75
N GLU A 132 -34.60 -19.08 -4.97
CA GLU A 132 -35.17 -20.27 -4.34
C GLU A 132 -36.20 -20.95 -5.26
N GLU A 133 -37.11 -20.16 -5.83
CA GLU A 133 -38.19 -20.61 -6.71
C GLU A 133 -38.43 -19.60 -7.84
N GLY A 134 -38.83 -20.11 -9.01
CA GLY A 134 -39.12 -19.33 -10.20
C GLY A 134 -37.93 -19.06 -11.12
N GLU A 135 -38.19 -18.32 -12.20
CA GLU A 135 -37.22 -17.99 -13.25
C GLU A 135 -37.12 -16.47 -13.44
N ILE A 136 -35.88 -15.97 -13.58
CA ILE A 136 -35.59 -14.56 -13.90
C ILE A 136 -34.99 -14.41 -15.30
N ALA A 137 -35.23 -13.24 -15.90
CA ALA A 137 -34.58 -12.79 -17.13
C ALA A 137 -33.73 -11.54 -16.87
N PHE A 138 -32.52 -11.52 -17.41
CA PHE A 138 -31.63 -10.37 -17.40
C PHE A 138 -31.85 -9.54 -18.66
N ILE A 139 -32.23 -8.27 -18.49
CA ILE A 139 -32.63 -7.37 -19.57
C ILE A 139 -31.71 -6.15 -19.59
N LYS A 140 -31.04 -5.91 -20.72
CA LYS A 140 -30.16 -4.76 -20.93
C LYS A 140 -30.75 -3.83 -21.98
N ARG A 141 -30.85 -2.53 -21.69
CA ARG A 141 -31.25 -1.55 -22.70
C ARG A 141 -30.09 -1.37 -23.68
N GLY A 142 -30.22 -1.95 -24.88
CA GLY A 142 -29.24 -1.75 -25.94
C GLY A 142 -29.23 -0.31 -26.44
N ARG A 143 -28.09 0.16 -26.94
CA ARG A 143 -28.00 1.36 -27.78
C ARG A 143 -27.25 1.02 -29.06
N SER A 144 -27.68 1.57 -30.19
CA SER A 144 -26.96 1.48 -31.46
C SER A 144 -25.61 2.22 -31.36
N PRO A 145 -24.66 1.98 -32.28
CA PRO A 145 -23.41 2.76 -32.36
C PRO A 145 -23.63 4.27 -32.44
N GLU A 146 -24.79 4.70 -32.95
CA GLU A 146 -25.24 6.09 -33.06
C GLU A 146 -25.98 6.59 -31.80
N GLY A 147 -26.09 5.76 -30.76
CA GLY A 147 -26.68 6.10 -29.47
C GLY A 147 -28.21 5.93 -29.38
N VAL A 148 -28.85 5.35 -30.39
CA VAL A 148 -30.32 5.15 -30.41
C VAL A 148 -30.69 3.94 -29.56
N PRO A 149 -31.67 4.03 -28.63
CA PRO A 149 -32.15 2.88 -27.86
C PRO A 149 -32.64 1.75 -28.76
N ILE A 150 -32.20 0.53 -28.48
CA ILE A 150 -32.66 -0.66 -29.19
C ILE A 150 -33.98 -1.13 -28.54
N ASP A 151 -35.02 -1.26 -29.36
CA ASP A 151 -36.35 -1.76 -28.98
C ASP A 151 -36.71 -2.98 -29.87
N PRO A 152 -37.04 -4.15 -29.30
CA PRO A 152 -37.15 -4.45 -27.87
C PRO A 152 -35.79 -4.49 -27.16
N PRO A 153 -35.76 -4.24 -25.83
CA PRO A 153 -34.55 -4.36 -25.03
C PRO A 153 -33.98 -5.79 -25.08
N LEU A 154 -32.66 -5.91 -24.99
CA LEU A 154 -31.96 -7.16 -25.21
C LEU A 154 -32.01 -8.03 -23.96
N GLN A 155 -32.60 -9.23 -24.08
CA GLN A 155 -32.46 -10.27 -23.06
C GLN A 155 -31.05 -10.88 -23.16
N VAL A 156 -30.25 -10.69 -22.12
CA VAL A 156 -28.83 -11.12 -22.09
C VAL A 156 -28.63 -12.46 -21.39
N GLY A 157 -29.64 -12.97 -20.67
CA GLY A 157 -29.60 -14.29 -20.04
C GLY A 157 -30.85 -14.60 -19.22
N THR A 158 -30.90 -15.80 -18.67
CA THR A 158 -31.89 -16.25 -17.68
C THR A 158 -31.19 -16.95 -16.52
N ALA A 159 -31.87 -17.04 -15.38
CA ALA A 159 -31.43 -17.80 -14.23
C ALA A 159 -32.63 -18.40 -13.49
N ALA A 160 -32.37 -19.51 -12.78
CA ALA A 160 -33.39 -20.28 -12.06
C ALA A 160 -32.86 -20.72 -10.69
N LYS A 161 -33.60 -21.58 -9.99
CA LYS A 161 -33.27 -22.10 -8.66
C LYS A 161 -31.78 -22.43 -8.48
N GLY A 162 -31.19 -21.94 -7.39
CA GLY A 162 -29.77 -22.09 -7.03
C GLY A 162 -28.85 -21.03 -7.64
N SER A 163 -29.32 -20.26 -8.62
CA SER A 163 -28.51 -19.18 -9.21
C SER A 163 -28.37 -17.99 -8.24
N THR A 164 -27.24 -17.30 -8.31
CA THR A 164 -26.97 -16.10 -7.52
C THR A 164 -26.77 -14.89 -8.42
N PHE A 165 -27.13 -13.70 -7.94
CA PHE A 165 -26.89 -12.45 -8.68
C PHE A 165 -26.79 -11.24 -7.76
N GLY A 166 -26.13 -10.20 -8.26
CA GLY A 166 -25.99 -8.92 -7.57
C GLY A 166 -24.80 -8.87 -6.60
N GLU A 167 -23.87 -9.80 -6.71
CA GLU A 167 -22.69 -9.98 -5.86
C GLU A 167 -21.75 -8.76 -5.82
N LEU A 168 -21.63 -8.00 -6.92
CA LEU A 168 -20.81 -6.78 -6.95
C LEU A 168 -21.34 -5.71 -5.98
N ALA A 169 -22.66 -5.69 -5.73
CA ALA A 169 -23.26 -4.77 -4.77
C ALA A 169 -22.81 -5.05 -3.34
N LEU A 170 -22.36 -6.27 -3.00
CA LEU A 170 -21.79 -6.55 -1.67
C LEU A 170 -20.42 -5.90 -1.48
N LEU A 171 -19.68 -5.73 -2.58
CA LEU A 171 -18.30 -5.27 -2.54
C LEU A 171 -18.19 -3.74 -2.55
N TYR A 172 -18.93 -3.04 -3.40
CA TYR A 172 -18.91 -1.57 -3.46
C TYR A 172 -20.19 -1.00 -4.04
N ASN A 173 -20.36 0.30 -3.88
CA ASN A 173 -21.49 1.01 -4.47
C ASN A 173 -21.29 1.08 -5.98
N THR A 174 -22.07 0.32 -6.72
CA THR A 174 -22.12 0.35 -8.17
C THR A 174 -23.58 0.44 -8.63
N PRO A 175 -23.89 1.30 -9.62
CA PRO A 175 -25.16 1.22 -10.31
C PRO A 175 -25.35 -0.16 -10.93
N ARG A 176 -26.60 -0.64 -10.98
CA ARG A 176 -26.95 -1.91 -11.62
C ARG A 176 -26.78 -1.81 -13.13
N GLU A 177 -25.95 -2.67 -13.70
CA GLU A 177 -25.65 -2.65 -15.14
C GLU A 177 -26.73 -3.28 -16.03
N VAL A 178 -27.62 -4.08 -15.42
CA VAL A 178 -28.65 -4.87 -16.11
C VAL A 178 -29.90 -4.90 -15.23
N SER A 179 -31.08 -4.88 -15.85
CA SER A 179 -32.36 -5.06 -15.16
C SER A 179 -32.67 -6.54 -14.98
N VAL A 180 -33.39 -6.90 -13.91
CA VAL A 180 -33.80 -8.28 -13.62
C VAL A 180 -35.32 -8.31 -13.52
N LEU A 181 -35.94 -9.13 -14.37
CA LEU A 181 -37.39 -9.32 -14.45
C LEU A 181 -37.77 -10.70 -13.94
N ALA A 182 -38.86 -10.77 -13.17
CA ALA A 182 -39.51 -12.01 -12.80
C ALA A 182 -40.31 -12.59 -13.97
N VAL A 183 -39.89 -13.73 -14.50
CA VAL A 183 -40.59 -14.42 -15.61
C VAL A 183 -41.71 -15.31 -15.10
N THR A 184 -41.60 -15.78 -13.86
CA THR A 184 -42.63 -16.52 -13.14
C THR A 184 -42.80 -15.91 -11.74
N PRO A 185 -43.81 -16.31 -10.95
CA PRO A 185 -43.80 -16.04 -9.51
C PRO A 185 -42.46 -16.48 -8.91
N LEU A 186 -41.88 -15.61 -8.09
CA LEU A 186 -40.47 -15.69 -7.72
C LEU A 186 -40.29 -15.58 -6.23
N LYS A 187 -39.44 -16.44 -5.68
CA LYS A 187 -39.03 -16.42 -4.28
C LYS A 187 -37.52 -16.36 -4.20
N LEU A 188 -37.01 -15.32 -3.55
CA LEU A 188 -35.60 -15.02 -3.44
C LEU A 188 -35.17 -14.96 -1.98
N PHE A 189 -33.97 -15.44 -1.69
CA PHE A 189 -33.23 -15.01 -0.49
C PHE A 189 -32.37 -13.82 -0.82
N ARG A 190 -32.29 -12.84 0.09
CA ARG A 190 -31.45 -11.66 -0.10
C ARG A 190 -30.74 -11.23 1.18
N ILE A 191 -29.57 -10.63 1.02
CA ILE A 191 -28.81 -9.96 2.08
C ILE A 191 -28.36 -8.60 1.57
N ASP A 192 -28.50 -7.56 2.38
CA ASP A 192 -28.05 -6.22 2.01
C ASP A 192 -26.54 -6.03 2.21
N GLN A 193 -25.97 -5.10 1.46
CA GLN A 193 -24.54 -4.77 1.51
C GLN A 193 -24.08 -4.42 2.94
N ARG A 194 -24.86 -3.65 3.71
CA ARG A 194 -24.45 -3.17 5.05
C ARG A 194 -24.37 -4.33 6.04
N THR A 195 -25.36 -5.21 6.05
CA THR A 195 -25.38 -6.42 6.90
C THR A 195 -24.22 -7.33 6.53
N PHE A 196 -24.04 -7.64 5.23
CA PHE A 196 -22.94 -8.48 4.77
C PHE A 196 -21.57 -7.94 5.22
N ARG A 197 -21.30 -6.65 4.98
CA ARG A 197 -20.02 -6.05 5.33
C ARG A 197 -19.80 -5.94 6.84
N SER A 198 -20.85 -5.65 7.62
CA SER A 198 -20.75 -5.56 9.08
C SER A 198 -20.45 -6.93 9.70
N LEU A 199 -21.05 -8.01 9.17
CA LEU A 199 -20.72 -9.38 9.58
C LEU A 199 -19.27 -9.73 9.26
N LEU A 200 -18.83 -9.44 8.03
CA LEU A 200 -17.47 -9.74 7.60
C LEU A 200 -16.43 -8.98 8.44
N MET A 201 -16.65 -7.69 8.66
CA MET A 201 -15.75 -6.84 9.43
C MET A 201 -15.71 -7.24 10.92
N SER A 202 -16.86 -7.49 11.55
CA SER A 202 -16.92 -7.88 12.96
C SER A 202 -16.23 -9.21 13.24
N GLN A 203 -16.42 -10.22 12.37
CA GLN A 203 -15.73 -11.51 12.50
C GLN A 203 -14.21 -11.36 12.31
N ARG A 204 -13.76 -10.64 11.28
CA ARG A 204 -12.33 -10.42 11.01
C ARG A 204 -11.64 -9.65 12.14
N CYS A 205 -12.29 -8.59 12.64
CA CYS A 205 -11.76 -7.79 13.75
C CYS A 205 -11.64 -8.61 15.04
N ARG A 206 -12.66 -9.42 15.36
CA ARG A 206 -12.65 -10.32 16.52
C ARG A 206 -11.51 -11.35 16.44
N VAL A 207 -11.45 -12.08 15.33
CA VAL A 207 -10.40 -13.11 15.12
C VAL A 207 -9.01 -12.48 15.16
N ARG A 208 -8.80 -11.33 14.53
CA ARG A 208 -7.52 -10.62 14.58
C ARG A 208 -7.13 -10.23 16.00
N THR A 209 -8.07 -9.68 16.77
CA THR A 209 -7.82 -9.26 18.17
C THR A 209 -7.45 -10.46 19.04
N GLU A 210 -8.19 -11.56 18.91
CA GLU A 210 -7.88 -12.83 19.61
C GLU A 210 -6.46 -13.34 19.26
N LEU A 211 -6.08 -13.28 17.97
CA LEU A 211 -4.76 -13.73 17.53
C LEU A 211 -3.63 -12.81 18.03
N LEU A 212 -3.83 -11.50 18.06
CA LEU A 212 -2.88 -10.55 18.64
C LEU A 212 -2.69 -10.82 20.13
N ASP A 213 -3.77 -11.04 20.88
CA ASP A 213 -3.71 -11.32 22.32
C ASP A 213 -3.06 -12.68 22.61
N LEU A 214 -3.32 -13.69 21.77
CA LEU A 214 -2.61 -14.97 21.83
C LEU A 214 -1.12 -14.79 21.55
N ALA A 215 -0.77 -14.11 20.44
CA ALA A 215 0.62 -13.94 20.02
C ALA A 215 1.46 -13.16 21.05
N ARG A 216 0.88 -12.17 21.76
CA ARG A 216 1.56 -11.46 22.87
C ARG A 216 1.92 -12.38 24.04
N LYS A 217 1.16 -13.45 24.28
CA LYS A 217 1.42 -14.40 25.38
C LYS A 217 2.53 -15.39 25.06
N ILE A 218 2.93 -15.50 23.80
CA ILE A 218 3.95 -16.45 23.37
C ILE A 218 5.31 -15.84 23.68
N SER A 219 6.12 -16.57 24.46
CA SER A 219 7.42 -16.10 24.94
C SER A 219 8.35 -15.60 23.84
N ILE A 220 8.29 -16.20 22.65
CA ILE A 220 9.14 -15.83 21.50
C ILE A 220 8.67 -14.56 20.76
N PHE A 221 7.44 -14.10 21.01
CA PHE A 221 6.84 -12.93 20.34
C PHE A 221 6.45 -11.80 21.30
N GLN A 222 6.56 -12.01 22.62
CA GLN A 222 6.13 -11.06 23.65
C GLN A 222 6.79 -9.66 23.50
N ASP A 223 8.04 -9.63 23.02
CA ASP A 223 8.85 -8.41 22.90
C ASP A 223 8.74 -7.76 21.50
N LEU A 224 7.95 -8.34 20.59
CA LEU A 224 7.70 -7.74 19.28
C LEU A 224 6.79 -6.54 19.43
N ASP A 225 7.12 -5.47 18.70
CA ASP A 225 6.25 -4.29 18.66
C ASP A 225 4.91 -4.60 17.97
N VAL A 226 3.89 -3.79 18.25
CA VAL A 226 2.52 -3.99 17.76
C VAL A 226 2.43 -4.09 16.22
N THR A 227 3.28 -3.37 15.48
CA THR A 227 3.28 -3.42 14.01
C THR A 227 3.85 -4.75 13.52
N THR A 228 5.00 -5.15 14.07
CA THR A 228 5.68 -6.40 13.71
C THR A 228 4.85 -7.62 14.10
N LEU A 229 4.24 -7.59 15.29
CA LEU A 229 3.29 -8.60 15.75
C LEU A 229 2.06 -8.67 14.83
N GLY A 230 1.55 -7.52 14.39
CA GLY A 230 0.45 -7.45 13.42
C GLY A 230 0.77 -8.11 12.08
N LYS A 231 2.00 -7.91 11.56
CA LYS A 231 2.48 -8.58 10.34
C LYS A 231 2.58 -10.10 10.52
N LEU A 232 3.05 -10.55 11.68
CA LEU A 232 3.13 -11.96 12.02
C LEU A 232 1.74 -12.60 12.11
N VAL A 233 0.78 -11.91 12.76
CA VAL A 233 -0.61 -12.38 12.84
C VAL A 233 -1.25 -12.51 11.46
N ASP A 234 -0.96 -11.59 10.54
CA ASP A 234 -1.42 -11.67 9.14
C ASP A 234 -0.81 -12.85 8.37
N ALA A 235 0.35 -13.35 8.82
CA ALA A 235 1.05 -14.47 8.18
C ALA A 235 0.60 -15.84 8.69
N PHE A 236 -0.08 -15.91 9.84
CA PHE A 236 -0.57 -17.18 10.37
C PHE A 236 -1.69 -17.75 9.49
N SER A 237 -1.52 -19.02 9.13
CA SER A 237 -2.61 -19.84 8.61
C SER A 237 -3.22 -20.66 9.74
N ILE A 238 -4.55 -20.70 9.83
CA ILE A 238 -5.25 -21.51 10.83
C ILE A 238 -5.60 -22.86 10.19
N VAL A 239 -5.16 -23.95 10.80
CA VAL A 239 -5.49 -25.32 10.39
C VAL A 239 -6.21 -26.02 11.53
N THR A 240 -7.30 -26.72 11.23
CA THR A 240 -8.08 -27.46 12.23
C THR A 240 -7.88 -28.96 12.03
N HIS A 241 -7.58 -29.66 13.13
CA HIS A 241 -7.37 -31.11 13.14
C HIS A 241 -8.38 -31.81 14.04
N ARG A 242 -8.80 -33.01 13.63
CA ARG A 242 -9.70 -33.87 14.41
C ARG A 242 -8.91 -34.67 15.46
N PRO A 243 -9.55 -35.12 16.56
CA PRO A 243 -8.91 -36.02 17.51
C PRO A 243 -8.31 -37.26 16.81
N GLY A 244 -7.07 -37.61 17.15
CA GLY A 244 -6.32 -38.72 16.57
C GLY A 244 -5.61 -38.41 15.24
N GLU A 245 -5.83 -37.24 14.66
CA GLU A 245 -5.19 -36.84 13.39
C GLU A 245 -3.71 -36.50 13.59
N ARG A 246 -2.85 -36.98 12.67
CA ARG A 246 -1.41 -36.74 12.72
C ARG A 246 -1.08 -35.39 12.07
N ILE A 247 -0.41 -34.53 12.84
CA ILE A 247 -0.05 -33.16 12.45
C ILE A 247 1.38 -33.11 11.90
N ILE A 248 2.31 -33.82 12.55
CA ILE A 248 3.73 -33.91 12.16
C ILE A 248 4.16 -35.38 12.20
N ASN A 249 4.96 -35.83 11.24
CA ASN A 249 5.67 -37.10 11.35
C ASN A 249 7.13 -36.88 11.75
N LYS A 250 7.64 -37.75 12.62
CA LYS A 250 9.07 -37.82 12.92
C LYS A 250 9.86 -38.05 11.63
N GLY A 251 10.92 -37.27 11.44
CA GLY A 251 11.77 -37.31 10.25
C GLY A 251 11.36 -36.36 9.11
N ASP A 252 10.18 -35.72 9.19
CA ASP A 252 9.76 -34.71 8.21
C ASP A 252 10.69 -33.50 8.22
N ARG A 253 10.70 -32.71 7.13
CA ARG A 253 11.43 -31.43 7.13
C ARG A 253 10.79 -30.41 8.06
N GLY A 254 11.66 -29.65 8.73
CA GLY A 254 11.35 -28.78 9.85
C GLY A 254 10.95 -27.35 9.52
N ASP A 255 10.21 -27.08 8.44
CA ASP A 255 10.12 -25.72 7.87
C ASP A 255 8.90 -24.90 8.30
N VAL A 256 8.17 -25.33 9.34
CA VAL A 256 6.93 -24.69 9.82
C VAL A 256 6.92 -24.56 11.33
N LEU A 257 6.57 -23.39 11.84
CA LEU A 257 6.26 -23.14 13.25
C LEU A 257 4.78 -23.42 13.49
N TYR A 258 4.48 -24.16 14.56
CA TYR A 258 3.11 -24.45 14.98
C TYR A 258 2.83 -23.88 16.37
N ILE A 259 1.63 -23.35 16.54
CA ILE A 259 1.16 -22.77 17.80
C ILE A 259 -0.26 -23.25 18.04
N VAL A 260 -0.55 -23.80 19.22
CA VAL A 260 -1.90 -24.25 19.54
C VAL A 260 -2.78 -23.03 19.85
N LYS A 261 -3.77 -22.74 18.98
CA LYS A 261 -4.80 -21.72 19.21
C LYS A 261 -5.86 -22.22 20.18
N SER A 262 -6.27 -23.48 20.05
CA SER A 262 -7.21 -24.14 20.94
C SER A 262 -7.08 -25.65 20.83
N GLY A 263 -7.47 -26.37 21.89
CA GLY A 263 -7.34 -27.82 21.97
C GLY A 263 -6.02 -28.28 22.59
N LYS A 264 -5.69 -29.55 22.39
CA LYS A 264 -4.48 -30.20 22.93
C LYS A 264 -3.88 -31.12 21.90
N VAL A 265 -2.56 -31.10 21.79
CA VAL A 265 -1.78 -32.00 20.93
C VAL A 265 -0.79 -32.80 21.77
N ARG A 266 -0.47 -34.01 21.32
CA ARG A 266 0.52 -34.88 21.95
C ARG A 266 1.75 -34.95 21.06
N VAL A 267 2.90 -34.60 21.63
CA VAL A 267 4.22 -34.81 21.02
C VAL A 267 4.73 -36.17 21.47
N GLU A 268 4.84 -37.11 20.53
CA GLU A 268 5.25 -38.49 20.74
C GLU A 268 6.78 -38.56 20.90
N THR A 269 7.26 -38.61 22.15
CA THR A 269 8.69 -38.80 22.49
C THR A 269 8.84 -40.01 23.43
N ASP A 270 10.02 -40.24 24.00
CA ASP A 270 10.19 -41.27 25.04
C ASP A 270 9.29 -41.01 26.26
N ILE A 271 8.96 -39.73 26.50
CA ILE A 271 7.94 -39.29 27.46
C ILE A 271 6.97 -38.39 26.69
N ASP A 272 5.74 -38.86 26.45
CA ASP A 272 4.74 -38.06 25.73
C ASP A 272 4.50 -36.70 26.42
N ILE A 273 4.62 -35.62 25.65
CA ILE A 273 4.38 -34.25 26.12
C ILE A 273 3.05 -33.78 25.56
N ILE A 274 2.16 -33.27 26.42
CA ILE A 274 0.90 -32.64 26.00
C ILE A 274 1.12 -31.14 25.90
N VAL A 275 0.88 -30.59 24.72
CA VAL A 275 1.00 -29.16 24.41
C VAL A 275 -0.41 -28.58 24.29
N GLY A 276 -0.66 -27.51 25.04
CA GLY A 276 -1.95 -26.83 25.16
C GLY A 276 -1.97 -25.44 24.54
N GLU A 277 -3.08 -24.73 24.72
CA GLU A 277 -3.31 -23.40 24.18
C GLU A 277 -2.19 -22.39 24.54
N GLY A 278 -1.70 -21.66 23.53
CA GLY A 278 -0.65 -20.65 23.68
C GLY A 278 0.78 -21.21 23.58
N GLU A 279 0.94 -22.53 23.62
CA GLU A 279 2.25 -23.17 23.51
C GLU A 279 2.63 -23.44 22.05
N CYS A 280 3.92 -23.30 21.74
CA CYS A 280 4.48 -23.60 20.43
C CYS A 280 5.11 -25.00 20.40
N PHE A 281 5.13 -25.60 19.20
CA PHE A 281 5.87 -26.82 18.96
C PHE A 281 6.50 -26.83 17.57
N GLY A 282 7.61 -27.57 17.45
CA GLY A 282 8.34 -27.69 16.19
C GLY A 282 9.31 -26.53 15.91
N GLU A 283 9.48 -25.61 16.84
CA GLU A 283 10.41 -24.48 16.80
C GLU A 283 11.88 -24.91 16.76
N ARG A 284 12.21 -26.04 17.41
CA ARG A 284 13.58 -26.59 17.42
C ARG A 284 14.10 -26.88 16.02
N ALA A 285 13.25 -27.40 15.13
CA ALA A 285 13.64 -27.75 13.76
C ALA A 285 13.93 -26.51 12.91
N LEU A 286 13.26 -25.38 13.22
CA LEU A 286 13.51 -24.09 12.58
C LEU A 286 14.87 -23.51 12.98
N ILE A 287 15.23 -23.64 14.25
CA ILE A 287 16.47 -23.10 14.83
C ILE A 287 17.67 -23.95 14.43
N THR A 288 17.56 -25.27 14.56
CA THR A 288 18.68 -26.21 14.33
C THR A 288 18.84 -26.62 12.88
N GLY A 289 17.79 -26.51 12.06
CA GLY A 289 17.75 -27.01 10.68
C GLY A 289 17.62 -28.53 10.57
N GLU A 290 17.42 -29.23 11.69
CA GLU A 290 17.28 -30.68 11.73
C GLU A 290 15.88 -31.15 11.31
N ALA A 291 15.76 -32.45 10.95
CA ALA A 291 14.47 -33.09 10.71
C ALA A 291 13.62 -33.11 12.00
N ARG A 292 12.30 -33.22 11.84
CA ARG A 292 11.34 -33.27 12.96
C ARG A 292 11.71 -34.40 13.92
N TRP A 293 12.05 -34.03 15.15
CA TRP A 293 12.51 -34.97 16.18
C TRP A 293 11.41 -35.93 16.66
N ALA A 294 10.15 -35.51 16.62
CA ALA A 294 9.00 -36.23 17.15
C ALA A 294 7.78 -36.12 16.23
N SER A 295 6.90 -37.11 16.31
CA SER A 295 5.57 -37.02 15.68
C SER A 295 4.62 -36.25 16.60
N VAL A 296 3.63 -35.58 16.02
CA VAL A 296 2.62 -34.84 16.80
C VAL A 296 1.23 -35.25 16.35
N THR A 297 0.37 -35.61 17.31
CA THR A 297 -1.00 -36.08 17.06
C THR A 297 -1.99 -35.23 17.85
N ALA A 298 -3.12 -34.84 17.25
CA ALA A 298 -4.17 -34.09 17.94
C ALA A 298 -4.87 -34.99 18.98
N VAL A 299 -5.00 -34.52 20.23
CA VAL A 299 -5.70 -35.25 21.30
C VAL A 299 -7.17 -34.87 21.34
N THR A 300 -7.45 -33.59 21.19
CA THR A 300 -8.81 -33.05 21.03
C THR A 300 -8.96 -32.44 19.63
N GLN A 301 -10.18 -32.02 19.29
CA GLN A 301 -10.34 -31.12 18.15
C GLN A 301 -9.50 -29.88 18.44
N SER A 302 -8.55 -29.58 17.56
CA SER A 302 -7.50 -28.60 17.82
C SER A 302 -7.37 -27.66 16.64
N SER A 303 -7.25 -26.37 16.94
CA SER A 303 -6.97 -25.32 15.97
C SER A 303 -5.53 -24.86 16.15
N ILE A 304 -4.75 -24.87 15.08
CA ILE A 304 -3.30 -24.67 15.11
C ILE A 304 -2.95 -23.54 14.16
N LEU A 305 -2.17 -22.58 14.64
CA LEU A 305 -1.57 -21.53 13.81
C LEU A 305 -0.27 -22.06 13.21
N CYS A 306 -0.12 -21.88 11.91
CA CYS A 306 1.02 -22.32 11.14
C CYS A 306 1.66 -21.13 10.43
N VAL A 307 2.99 -21.00 10.50
CA VAL A 307 3.77 -20.08 9.67
C VAL A 307 5.04 -20.77 9.19
N SER A 308 5.37 -20.63 7.91
CA SER A 308 6.58 -21.24 7.36
C SER A 308 7.83 -20.46 7.77
N LYS A 309 8.98 -21.14 7.86
CA LYS A 309 10.28 -20.55 8.16
C LYS A 309 10.62 -19.42 7.20
N GLY A 310 10.45 -19.65 5.89
CA GLY A 310 10.76 -18.67 4.86
C GLY A 310 9.96 -17.38 5.02
N VAL A 311 8.64 -17.50 5.24
CA VAL A 311 7.78 -16.32 5.48
C VAL A 311 8.16 -15.62 6.79
N LEU A 312 8.46 -16.38 7.85
CA LEU A 312 8.88 -15.81 9.13
C LEU A 312 10.20 -15.03 9.00
N GLU A 313 11.18 -15.59 8.28
CA GLU A 313 12.48 -14.96 8.03
C GLU A 313 12.39 -13.77 7.08
N GLU A 314 11.51 -13.79 6.08
CA GLU A 314 11.26 -12.64 5.21
C GLU A 314 10.60 -11.48 5.96
N LEU A 315 9.71 -11.79 6.92
CA LEU A 315 8.99 -10.78 7.71
C LEU A 315 9.82 -10.19 8.85
N LEU A 316 10.56 -11.04 9.58
CA LEU A 316 11.25 -10.67 10.81
C LEU A 316 12.78 -10.66 10.65
N GLY A 317 13.31 -11.33 9.64
CA GLY A 317 14.71 -11.78 9.61
C GLY A 317 14.92 -13.04 10.46
N PRO A 318 16.18 -13.47 10.65
CA PRO A 318 16.50 -14.50 11.63
C PRO A 318 15.91 -14.14 12.99
N LEU A 319 15.19 -15.07 13.62
CA LEU A 319 14.34 -14.79 14.78
C LEU A 319 15.15 -14.27 15.99
N ASP A 320 16.38 -14.75 16.16
CA ASP A 320 17.36 -14.25 17.13
C ASP A 320 17.68 -12.76 16.90
N ARG A 321 17.87 -12.37 15.64
CA ARG A 321 18.13 -10.97 15.25
C ARG A 321 16.89 -10.11 15.38
N ALA A 322 15.70 -10.64 15.07
CA ALA A 322 14.44 -9.92 15.20
C ALA A 322 14.15 -9.51 16.64
N MET A 323 14.30 -10.44 17.59
CA MET A 323 14.14 -10.17 19.02
C MET A 323 15.17 -9.15 19.52
N LYS A 324 16.44 -9.32 19.11
CA LYS A 324 17.52 -8.36 19.40
C LYS A 324 17.22 -6.96 18.85
N HIS A 325 16.66 -6.88 17.65
CA HIS A 325 16.29 -5.63 17.00
C HIS A 325 15.15 -4.91 17.76
N CYS A 326 14.10 -5.62 18.18
CA CYS A 326 13.01 -5.03 18.97
C CYS A 326 13.48 -4.50 20.34
N TYR A 327 14.35 -5.26 21.02
CA TYR A 327 15.00 -4.79 22.24
C TYR A 327 15.80 -3.51 22.00
N LEU A 328 16.62 -3.48 20.95
CA LEU A 328 17.42 -2.32 20.58
C LEU A 328 16.59 -1.10 20.19
N VAL A 329 15.53 -1.24 19.39
CA VAL A 329 14.66 -0.11 19.03
C VAL A 329 14.06 0.52 20.28
N THR A 330 13.60 -0.30 21.23
CA THR A 330 13.01 0.20 22.49
C THR A 330 14.04 0.94 23.33
N LEU A 331 15.25 0.38 23.43
CA LEU A 331 16.34 0.95 24.20
C LEU A 331 16.89 2.23 23.56
N VAL A 332 17.14 2.24 22.25
CA VAL A 332 17.62 3.41 21.51
C VAL A 332 16.61 4.56 21.57
N ARG A 333 15.30 4.30 21.52
CA ARG A 333 14.27 5.35 21.66
C ARG A 333 14.22 6.01 23.03
N SER A 334 14.71 5.36 24.09
CA SER A 334 14.76 5.98 25.42
C SER A 334 15.93 6.97 25.55
N ILE A 335 16.89 6.93 24.62
CA ILE A 335 18.10 7.75 24.63
C ILE A 335 17.78 9.13 24.05
N PRO A 336 18.10 10.24 24.74
CA PRO A 336 17.74 11.60 24.34
C PRO A 336 18.10 11.96 22.89
N MET A 337 19.28 11.58 22.40
CA MET A 337 19.74 11.94 21.05
C MET A 337 18.93 11.28 19.91
N PHE A 338 18.31 10.13 20.17
CA PHE A 338 17.49 9.42 19.20
C PHE A 338 16.00 9.71 19.37
N LYS A 339 15.61 10.44 20.42
CA LYS A 339 14.21 10.73 20.75
C LYS A 339 13.52 11.60 19.71
N SER A 340 14.27 12.49 19.05
CA SER A 340 13.78 13.34 17.96
C SER A 340 13.66 12.60 16.62
N LEU A 341 14.19 11.38 16.50
CA LEU A 341 14.14 10.63 15.24
C LEU A 341 12.77 10.01 15.01
N ARG A 342 12.38 9.96 13.74
CA ARG A 342 11.22 9.20 13.32
C ARG A 342 11.46 7.71 13.52
N ARG A 343 10.36 6.94 13.58
CA ARG A 343 10.44 5.50 13.85
C ARG A 343 11.24 4.75 12.79
N ASP A 344 11.10 5.12 11.52
CA ASP A 344 11.86 4.56 10.40
C ASP A 344 13.36 4.91 10.47
N GLU A 345 13.69 6.11 10.92
CA GLU A 345 15.09 6.53 11.13
C GLU A 345 15.72 5.74 12.28
N VAL A 346 15.01 5.58 13.40
CA VAL A 346 15.50 4.71 14.49
C VAL A 346 15.68 3.28 14.01
N ASP A 347 14.72 2.75 13.26
CA ASP A 347 14.79 1.39 12.70
C ASP A 347 16.04 1.22 11.82
N ARG A 348 16.28 2.17 10.90
CA ARG A 348 17.49 2.21 10.07
C ARG A 348 18.75 2.30 10.91
N CYS A 349 18.80 3.16 11.93
CA CYS A 349 19.94 3.25 12.84
C CYS A 349 20.22 1.90 13.51
N VAL A 350 19.19 1.25 14.09
CA VAL A 350 19.31 -0.05 14.76
C VAL A 350 19.85 -1.14 13.83
N ARG A 351 19.52 -1.11 12.53
CA ARG A 351 20.09 -2.05 11.55
C ARG A 351 21.61 -1.90 11.35
N HIS A 352 22.17 -0.71 11.62
CA HIS A 352 23.61 -0.47 11.53
C HIS A 352 24.38 -0.75 12.83
N PHE A 353 23.69 -1.00 13.96
CA PHE A 353 24.36 -1.32 15.22
C PHE A 353 25.10 -2.67 15.14
N LYS A 354 26.35 -2.68 15.61
CA LYS A 354 27.20 -3.88 15.68
C LYS A 354 27.48 -4.26 17.13
N GLU A 355 27.64 -5.55 17.42
CA GLU A 355 28.12 -5.97 18.74
C GLU A 355 29.64 -5.96 18.76
N GLU A 356 30.20 -5.29 19.75
CA GLU A 356 31.63 -5.31 20.08
C GLU A 356 31.78 -5.85 21.51
N SER A 357 32.79 -6.70 21.72
CA SER A 357 33.08 -7.30 23.02
C SER A 357 34.43 -6.82 23.52
N PHE A 358 34.49 -6.51 24.80
CA PHE A 358 35.66 -5.99 25.49
C PHE A 358 35.96 -6.88 26.70
N LYS A 359 37.25 -7.10 26.95
CA LYS A 359 37.73 -7.87 28.09
C LYS A 359 37.96 -6.97 29.30
N LYS A 360 37.83 -7.56 30.48
CA LYS A 360 38.20 -6.89 31.73
C LYS A 360 39.60 -6.28 31.63
N GLY A 361 39.71 -5.00 31.95
CA GLY A 361 40.96 -4.23 31.89
C GLY A 361 41.18 -3.47 30.57
N ASP A 362 40.35 -3.70 29.56
CA ASP A 362 40.39 -2.92 28.32
C ASP A 362 40.11 -1.43 28.59
N LYS A 363 40.78 -0.57 27.82
CA LYS A 363 40.55 0.87 27.79
C LYS A 363 39.92 1.24 26.46
N ILE A 364 38.73 1.83 26.50
CA ILE A 364 38.04 2.30 25.31
C ILE A 364 38.22 3.82 25.25
N PHE A 365 38.78 4.27 24.14
CA PHE A 365 38.87 5.69 23.80
C PHE A 365 37.68 6.00 22.89
N PRO A 366 36.72 6.84 23.33
CA PRO A 366 35.57 7.18 22.51
C PRO A 366 36.01 7.94 21.25
N SER A 367 36.00 7.28 20.08
CA SER A 367 36.26 7.91 18.79
C SER A 367 35.19 7.50 17.77
N GLU A 368 34.46 8.49 17.23
CA GLU A 368 33.51 8.38 16.10
C GLU A 368 32.44 7.28 16.20
N LYS A 369 32.17 6.79 17.40
CA LYS A 369 31.19 5.74 17.67
C LYS A 369 30.32 6.11 18.87
N PHE A 370 29.07 5.71 18.77
CA PHE A 370 28.13 5.62 19.88
C PHE A 370 28.20 4.21 20.48
N TYR A 371 28.22 4.09 21.81
CA TYR A 371 28.29 2.82 22.52
C TYR A 371 27.12 2.68 23.50
N LEU A 372 26.46 1.53 23.49
CA LEU A 372 25.34 1.19 24.37
C LEU A 372 25.63 -0.16 25.04
N ILE A 373 25.72 -0.18 26.36
CA ILE A 373 26.14 -1.36 27.12
C ILE A 373 25.00 -2.39 27.15
N LYS A 374 25.23 -3.55 26.52
CA LYS A 374 24.32 -4.69 26.55
C LYS A 374 24.48 -5.49 27.84
N GLU A 375 25.73 -5.82 28.19
CA GLU A 375 26.13 -6.64 29.32
C GLU A 375 27.50 -6.20 29.82
N GLY A 376 27.78 -6.41 31.10
CA GLY A 376 29.03 -5.98 31.74
C GLY A 376 28.94 -4.60 32.41
N ARG A 377 30.09 -4.09 32.84
CA ARG A 377 30.23 -2.85 33.59
C ARG A 377 31.52 -2.14 33.21
N ALA A 378 31.48 -0.81 33.22
CA ALA A 378 32.66 0.01 32.98
C ALA A 378 32.67 1.25 33.88
N LEU A 379 33.83 1.89 33.97
CA LEU A 379 34.03 3.15 34.67
C LEU A 379 34.47 4.21 33.67
N MET A 380 33.77 5.32 33.64
CA MET A 380 34.15 6.50 32.86
C MET A 380 34.77 7.54 33.77
N MET A 381 35.94 8.07 33.39
CA MET A 381 36.51 9.23 34.05
C MET A 381 35.93 10.51 33.45
N SER A 382 35.23 11.32 34.26
CA SER A 382 34.66 12.59 33.84
C SER A 382 35.19 13.74 34.71
N ASN A 383 35.79 14.74 34.05
CA ASN A 383 36.24 15.98 34.68
C ASN A 383 35.10 17.01 34.66
N LYS A 384 34.10 16.87 35.53
CA LYS A 384 33.07 17.93 35.66
C LYS A 384 33.60 19.06 36.53
N GLU A 385 33.60 20.27 35.99
CA GLU A 385 33.89 21.49 36.76
C GLU A 385 32.88 21.66 37.90
N VAL A 386 33.37 21.73 39.14
CA VAL A 386 32.54 22.04 40.31
C VAL A 386 32.88 23.45 40.80
N CYS A 387 31.87 24.32 40.86
CA CYS A 387 32.01 25.61 41.52
C CYS A 387 32.02 25.40 43.04
N VAL A 388 33.17 25.68 43.68
CA VAL A 388 33.27 25.73 45.13
C VAL A 388 33.35 27.19 45.56
N GLU A 389 32.34 27.67 46.29
CA GLU A 389 32.37 29.01 46.87
C GLU A 389 33.24 29.02 48.13
N GLY A 390 34.45 29.57 48.01
CA GLY A 390 35.32 29.93 49.13
C GLY A 390 35.28 31.43 49.40
N THR A 391 35.47 31.82 50.67
CA THR A 391 35.39 33.20 51.20
C THR A 391 36.40 34.21 50.64
N SER A 392 37.16 33.87 49.59
CA SER A 392 38.09 34.77 48.90
C SER A 392 37.99 34.75 47.36
N GLY A 393 36.91 34.19 46.78
CA GLY A 393 36.62 34.26 45.35
C GLY A 393 36.34 32.91 44.70
N ARG A 394 35.61 32.92 43.57
CA ARG A 394 35.27 31.72 42.77
C ARG A 394 36.54 31.05 42.27
N LYS A 395 36.88 29.87 42.80
CA LYS A 395 37.85 28.95 42.21
C LYS A 395 37.08 27.82 41.52
N LEU A 396 37.29 27.66 40.22
CA LEU A 396 36.93 26.46 39.48
C LEU A 396 37.85 25.33 39.95
N SER A 397 37.29 24.33 40.59
CA SER A 397 37.98 23.10 40.98
C SER A 397 37.49 21.98 40.07
N VAL A 398 38.42 21.38 39.32
CA VAL A 398 38.13 20.19 38.51
C VAL A 398 38.42 18.99 39.40
N GLU A 399 37.38 18.31 39.90
CA GLU A 399 37.55 17.02 40.57
C GLU A 399 37.22 15.89 39.59
N PRO A 400 38.15 14.94 39.37
CA PRO A 400 37.88 13.79 38.51
C PRO A 400 36.84 12.90 39.19
N LYS A 401 35.68 12.72 38.53
CA LYS A 401 34.60 11.85 39.01
C LYS A 401 34.55 10.58 38.17
N LEU A 402 34.65 9.44 38.84
CA LEU A 402 34.40 8.13 38.25
C LEU A 402 32.89 7.89 38.18
N ILE A 403 32.37 7.76 36.96
CA ILE A 403 30.97 7.42 36.68
C ILE A 403 30.92 5.93 36.37
N LYS A 404 30.11 5.18 37.12
CA LYS A 404 29.89 3.76 36.86
C LYS A 404 28.82 3.59 35.78
N LEU A 405 29.19 2.88 34.73
CA LEU A 405 28.32 2.53 33.62
C LEU A 405 27.95 1.05 33.72
N VAL A 406 26.66 0.75 33.61
CA VAL A 406 26.10 -0.60 33.70
C VAL A 406 25.24 -0.91 32.47
N LYS A 407 24.66 -2.11 32.43
CA LYS A 407 23.71 -2.50 31.38
C LYS A 407 22.65 -1.42 31.13
N ASN A 408 22.42 -1.13 29.84
CA ASN A 408 21.55 -0.08 29.28
C ASN A 408 22.08 1.36 29.36
N ASP A 409 23.19 1.62 30.04
CA ASP A 409 23.87 2.92 29.95
C ASP A 409 24.57 3.06 28.59
N TYR A 410 24.80 4.30 28.17
CA TYR A 410 25.45 4.62 26.91
C TYR A 410 26.54 5.67 27.11
N PHE A 411 27.46 5.74 26.16
CA PHE A 411 28.48 6.77 26.07
C PHE A 411 28.84 7.03 24.60
N GLU A 412 29.23 8.25 24.29
CA GLU A 412 29.40 8.71 22.93
C GLU A 412 30.52 9.72 22.82
N ASN A 413 31.12 9.79 21.62
CA ASN A 413 31.93 10.94 21.25
C ASN A 413 31.78 11.29 19.76
N LEU A 414 30.54 11.48 19.33
CA LEU A 414 30.16 11.70 17.93
C LEU A 414 30.50 13.13 17.41
N LEU A 415 30.87 14.08 18.28
CA LEU A 415 31.06 15.50 17.93
C LEU A 415 32.51 16.01 18.10
N ASP A 416 33.38 15.31 18.84
CA ASP A 416 34.75 15.81 19.10
C ASP A 416 35.67 15.72 17.88
N SER A 417 35.39 14.89 16.88
CA SER A 417 36.19 14.83 15.63
C SER A 417 36.10 16.10 14.77
N TYR A 418 35.34 17.12 15.20
CA TYR A 418 35.15 18.37 14.47
C TYR A 418 35.51 19.64 15.25
N GLN A 419 36.08 19.54 16.46
CA GLN A 419 36.56 20.69 17.23
C GLN A 419 37.99 21.15 16.89
N GLU A 420 38.54 20.78 15.73
CA GLU A 420 39.92 21.15 15.38
C GLU A 420 40.12 22.62 14.94
N ASP A 421 39.07 23.38 14.63
CA ASP A 421 39.23 24.72 14.02
C ASP A 421 39.23 25.92 14.99
N THR A 422 39.24 25.74 16.32
CA THR A 422 39.30 26.87 17.27
C THR A 422 40.46 26.88 18.26
N ASP A 423 41.32 25.86 18.30
CA ASP A 423 42.37 25.72 19.32
C ASP A 423 43.81 25.82 18.75
N ALA A 424 44.07 26.71 17.78
CA ALA A 424 45.41 26.95 17.20
C ALA A 424 46.43 27.64 18.14
N LEU A 425 46.19 27.69 19.45
CA LEU A 425 47.03 28.40 20.44
C LEU A 425 47.13 27.62 21.77
N ARG A 426 47.51 26.34 21.77
CA ARG A 426 47.87 25.61 23.02
C ARG A 426 49.06 24.66 22.84
N SER A 427 49.71 24.35 23.95
CA SER A 427 51.00 23.65 24.00
C SER A 427 50.87 22.12 23.79
N PRO A 428 51.92 21.40 23.35
CA PRO A 428 51.88 19.95 23.13
C PRO A 428 51.65 19.10 24.39
N ALA A 429 51.76 19.68 25.59
CA ALA A 429 51.48 18.99 26.85
C ALA A 429 49.96 18.94 27.13
N ASP A 430 49.20 19.96 26.71
CA ASP A 430 47.75 20.05 26.91
C ASP A 430 46.97 19.07 26.01
N SER A 431 47.56 18.62 24.91
CA SER A 431 46.95 17.64 23.99
C SER A 431 46.94 16.20 24.53
N MET A 432 47.83 15.86 25.47
CA MET A 432 47.87 14.53 26.08
C MET A 432 46.86 14.39 27.22
N ASP A 433 46.54 15.48 27.93
CA ASP A 433 45.56 15.49 29.03
C ASP A 433 44.11 15.52 28.52
N LYS A 434 43.81 16.18 27.39
CA LYS A 434 42.48 16.11 26.72
C LYS A 434 42.16 14.70 26.20
N MET A 435 43.17 13.94 25.77
CA MET A 435 42.98 12.58 25.23
C MET A 435 42.54 11.55 26.30
N ASN A 436 42.72 11.88 27.58
CA ASN A 436 42.31 11.06 28.72
C ASN A 436 40.90 11.41 29.23
N GLU A 437 40.28 12.49 28.76
CA GLU A 437 38.92 12.86 29.14
C GLU A 437 37.92 11.86 28.54
N ASN A 438 37.02 11.33 29.37
CA ASN A 438 36.04 10.29 29.00
C ASN A 438 36.63 8.93 28.59
N THR A 439 37.87 8.59 28.98
CA THR A 439 38.37 7.22 28.84
C THR A 439 37.50 6.26 29.65
N ILE A 440 37.07 5.17 29.01
CA ILE A 440 36.25 4.12 29.61
C ILE A 440 37.13 2.94 29.99
N TYR A 441 37.04 2.50 31.24
CA TYR A 441 37.76 1.36 31.80
C TYR A 441 36.80 0.20 32.03
N VAL A 442 37.04 -0.93 31.40
CA VAL A 442 36.15 -2.10 31.46
C VAL A 442 36.40 -2.88 32.77
N GLU A 443 35.41 -2.91 33.68
CA GLU A 443 35.54 -3.56 35.00
C GLU A 443 35.34 -5.08 34.94
N ASP A 444 34.40 -5.51 34.09
CA ASP A 444 34.02 -6.91 33.83
C ASP A 444 33.91 -7.10 32.31
N ASP A 445 34.08 -8.33 31.80
CA ASP A 445 33.85 -8.64 30.38
C ASP A 445 32.53 -7.98 29.92
N MET A 446 32.64 -7.10 28.93
CA MET A 446 31.58 -6.17 28.55
C MET A 446 31.24 -6.35 27.07
N VAL A 447 29.95 -6.29 26.76
CA VAL A 447 29.45 -6.31 25.37
C VAL A 447 28.67 -5.02 25.14
N CYS A 448 29.01 -4.31 24.07
CA CYS A 448 28.34 -3.09 23.65
C CYS A 448 27.72 -3.23 22.27
N PHE A 449 26.63 -2.51 22.06
CA PHE A 449 26.14 -2.15 20.75
C PHE A 449 26.82 -0.86 20.31
N THR A 450 27.40 -0.87 19.12
CA THR A 450 28.14 0.26 18.55
C THR A 450 27.50 0.76 17.26
N LEU A 451 27.41 2.08 17.11
CA LEU A 451 26.97 2.73 15.87
C LEU A 451 28.03 3.75 15.45
N VAL A 452 28.55 3.60 14.23
CA VAL A 452 29.57 4.50 13.68
C VAL A 452 28.93 5.80 13.19
N ALA A 453 29.62 6.93 13.35
CA ALA A 453 29.15 8.24 12.92
C ALA A 453 28.70 8.26 11.44
N SER A 454 29.48 7.66 10.53
CA SER A 454 29.15 7.58 9.10
C SER A 454 27.86 6.80 8.82
N ASP A 455 27.64 5.70 9.54
CA ASP A 455 26.41 4.90 9.42
C ASP A 455 25.20 5.70 9.94
N PHE A 456 25.40 6.50 10.99
CA PHE A 456 24.37 7.38 11.52
C PHE A 456 24.05 8.53 10.54
N GLU A 457 25.06 9.14 9.93
CA GLU A 457 24.93 10.18 8.89
C GLU A 457 24.17 9.70 7.66
N CYS A 458 24.36 8.44 7.24
CA CYS A 458 23.57 7.86 6.15
C CYS A 458 22.06 7.87 6.44
N VAL A 459 21.66 7.86 7.72
CA VAL A 459 20.26 7.86 8.14
C VAL A 459 19.72 9.28 8.35
N VAL A 460 20.46 10.12 9.08
CA VAL A 460 19.98 11.43 9.56
C VAL A 460 20.49 12.63 8.75
N GLY A 461 21.43 12.39 7.82
CA GLY A 461 22.19 13.43 7.14
C GLY A 461 23.32 13.98 8.01
N ASP A 462 23.79 15.18 7.68
CA ASP A 462 24.89 15.85 8.40
C ASP A 462 24.64 15.98 9.92
N LEU A 463 25.54 15.42 10.73
CA LEU A 463 25.37 15.34 12.19
C LEU A 463 25.38 16.71 12.87
N LYS A 464 26.22 17.65 12.41
CA LYS A 464 26.28 19.01 12.96
C LYS A 464 24.93 19.70 12.83
N THR A 465 24.35 19.60 11.62
CA THR A 465 23.04 20.16 11.33
C THR A 465 21.94 19.43 12.10
N PHE A 466 22.07 18.11 12.33
CA PHE A 466 21.13 17.33 13.12
C PHE A 466 21.12 17.74 14.60
N PHE A 467 22.28 17.82 15.27
CA PHE A 467 22.37 18.20 16.68
C PHE A 467 21.98 19.67 16.92
N ALA A 468 22.27 20.57 15.96
CA ALA A 468 21.78 21.95 16.02
C ALA A 468 20.24 22.03 16.04
N ARG A 469 19.53 21.15 15.30
CA ARG A 469 18.06 21.08 15.30
C ARG A 469 17.49 20.54 16.61
N SER A 470 18.20 19.62 17.27
CA SER A 470 17.73 18.95 18.49
C SER A 470 17.75 19.88 19.71
N LEU A 471 18.66 20.87 19.75
CA LEU A 471 18.73 21.90 20.78
C LEU A 471 17.64 22.99 20.63
N ASP A 472 17.20 23.27 19.40
CA ASP A 472 16.16 24.27 19.10
C ASP A 472 14.73 23.69 19.15
N GLY A 473 14.55 22.42 19.54
CA GLY A 473 13.24 21.79 19.75
C GLY A 473 12.30 21.79 18.53
N SER A 474 12.84 22.07 17.35
CA SER A 474 12.07 22.24 16.13
C SER A 474 12.67 21.38 15.02
N ASP A 475 11.87 20.44 14.54
CA ASP A 475 12.16 19.47 13.48
C ASP A 475 12.25 20.15 12.09
N ASP A 476 12.86 21.34 12.05
CA ASP A 476 12.44 22.43 11.20
C ASP A 476 13.37 22.69 10.00
N CYS A 477 14.27 21.78 9.61
CA CYS A 477 15.12 22.07 8.45
C CYS A 477 14.38 22.00 7.10
N VAL A 478 13.30 21.20 7.01
CA VAL A 478 12.39 21.21 5.86
C VAL A 478 11.29 22.27 6.05
N ARG A 479 10.94 22.63 7.28
CA ARG A 479 10.01 23.74 7.58
C ARG A 479 10.63 25.13 7.40
N SER A 480 11.95 25.29 7.57
CA SER A 480 12.62 26.60 7.53
C SER A 480 12.56 27.26 6.16
N LYS A 481 12.45 26.48 5.08
CA LYS A 481 12.20 27.03 3.73
C LYS A 481 10.70 27.17 3.37
N ASN A 482 9.81 26.52 4.10
CA ASN A 482 8.37 26.50 3.83
C ASN A 482 7.54 26.68 5.12
N LYS A 483 7.73 27.80 5.83
CA LYS A 483 6.59 28.35 6.60
C LYS A 483 5.50 28.60 5.57
N ARG A 484 4.38 27.86 5.66
CA ARG A 484 3.22 28.05 4.78
C ARG A 484 2.92 29.54 4.71
N LYS A 485 3.00 30.11 3.51
CA LYS A 485 2.74 31.53 3.31
C LYS A 485 1.30 31.80 3.74
N LEU A 486 1.07 32.74 4.65
CA LEU A 486 -0.27 33.24 4.94
C LEU A 486 -0.78 33.97 3.69
N ILE A 487 -1.51 33.25 2.85
CA ILE A 487 -2.18 33.81 1.67
C ILE A 487 -3.54 34.32 2.13
N ASN A 488 -3.97 35.47 1.59
CA ASN A 488 -5.34 35.95 1.76
C ASN A 488 -6.10 35.68 0.45
N LEU A 489 -7.25 35.02 0.54
CA LEU A 489 -8.11 34.66 -0.60
C LEU A 489 -8.40 35.88 -1.50
N ASN A 490 -8.63 37.06 -0.93
CA ASN A 490 -8.96 38.28 -1.67
C ASN A 490 -7.80 38.84 -2.51
N LYS A 491 -6.56 38.40 -2.25
CA LYS A 491 -5.38 38.79 -3.04
C LYS A 491 -5.13 37.87 -4.23
N LEU A 492 -5.90 36.77 -4.36
CA LEU A 492 -5.77 35.86 -5.48
C LEU A 492 -6.55 36.38 -6.69
N LYS A 493 -5.84 36.58 -7.80
CA LYS A 493 -6.44 36.94 -9.08
C LYS A 493 -6.76 35.67 -9.87
N MET A 494 -8.05 35.45 -10.13
CA MET A 494 -8.55 34.34 -10.94
C MET A 494 -8.26 34.57 -12.43
N HIS A 495 -7.83 33.51 -13.13
CA HIS A 495 -7.58 33.53 -14.58
C HIS A 495 -8.53 32.58 -15.32
N ARG A 496 -8.11 31.33 -15.55
CA ARG A 496 -8.87 30.32 -16.32
C ARG A 496 -9.11 29.05 -15.52
N ILE A 497 -10.11 28.27 -15.92
CA ILE A 497 -10.36 26.93 -15.35
C ILE A 497 -9.32 25.96 -15.93
N LEU A 498 -8.64 25.23 -15.04
CA LEU A 498 -7.71 24.15 -15.36
C LEU A 498 -8.42 22.79 -15.45
N GLY A 499 -9.47 22.59 -14.66
CA GLY A 499 -10.24 21.35 -14.66
C GLY A 499 -11.60 21.49 -13.96
N LYS A 500 -12.54 20.63 -14.33
CA LYS A 500 -13.85 20.50 -13.68
C LYS A 500 -13.99 19.08 -13.14
N GLY A 501 -14.18 18.96 -11.83
CA GLY A 501 -14.42 17.70 -11.15
C GLY A 501 -15.91 17.49 -10.81
N ASN A 502 -16.23 16.38 -10.17
CA ASN A 502 -17.61 16.04 -9.78
C ASN A 502 -18.22 17.01 -8.75
N PHE A 503 -17.39 17.62 -7.91
CA PHE A 503 -17.83 18.43 -6.76
C PHE A 503 -17.38 19.90 -6.83
N GLY A 504 -16.65 20.28 -7.89
CA GLY A 504 -15.94 21.54 -7.88
C GLY A 504 -15.13 21.82 -9.14
N GLU A 505 -14.52 23.00 -9.17
CA GLU A 505 -13.70 23.48 -10.28
C GLU A 505 -12.29 23.83 -9.78
N VAL A 506 -11.29 23.64 -10.63
CA VAL A 506 -9.90 24.02 -10.35
C VAL A 506 -9.54 25.19 -11.24
N TRP A 507 -9.13 26.30 -10.64
CA TRP A 507 -8.81 27.55 -11.30
C TRP A 507 -7.32 27.84 -11.27
N LEU A 508 -6.77 28.38 -12.35
CA LEU A 508 -5.48 29.04 -12.34
C LEU A 508 -5.63 30.40 -11.65
N VAL A 509 -4.84 30.63 -10.61
CA VAL A 509 -4.82 31.90 -9.89
C VAL A 509 -3.40 32.43 -9.78
N THR A 510 -3.25 33.74 -9.59
CA THR A 510 -1.96 34.33 -9.25
C THR A 510 -2.05 35.19 -8.01
N LEU A 511 -1.00 35.17 -7.20
CA LEU A 511 -0.83 36.04 -6.05
C LEU A 511 0.17 37.16 -6.38
N SER A 512 -0.26 38.41 -6.22
CA SER A 512 0.62 39.57 -6.37
C SER A 512 1.30 39.87 -5.03
N ASN A 513 2.60 39.57 -4.92
CA ASN A 513 3.39 39.72 -3.69
C ASN A 513 4.25 41.00 -3.65
N GLY A 514 4.05 41.95 -4.57
CA GLY A 514 4.93 43.11 -4.73
C GLY A 514 6.24 42.80 -5.49
N GLU A 515 6.42 41.58 -5.97
CA GLU A 515 7.46 41.18 -6.94
C GLU A 515 7.05 41.54 -8.37
N ASP A 516 8.04 41.70 -9.28
CA ASP A 516 7.82 42.06 -10.69
C ASP A 516 6.97 41.03 -11.47
N LYS A 517 6.94 39.76 -11.03
CA LYS A 517 6.12 38.70 -11.63
C LYS A 517 5.21 38.04 -10.58
N PRO A 518 3.90 37.92 -10.84
CA PRO A 518 2.97 37.33 -9.89
C PRO A 518 3.14 35.81 -9.83
N THR A 519 3.07 35.23 -8.63
CA THR A 519 3.28 33.79 -8.42
C THR A 519 2.01 33.00 -8.76
N PRO A 520 2.06 31.98 -9.63
CA PRO A 520 0.88 31.21 -10.04
C PRO A 520 0.60 30.02 -9.11
N TYR A 521 -0.68 29.69 -8.91
CA TYR A 521 -1.19 28.57 -8.11
C TYR A 521 -2.43 27.95 -8.76
N ALA A 522 -2.84 26.77 -8.28
CA ALA A 522 -4.13 26.18 -8.58
C ALA A 522 -5.08 26.35 -7.38
N LEU A 523 -6.29 26.90 -7.62
CA LEU A 523 -7.34 27.06 -6.61
C LEU A 523 -8.46 26.06 -6.89
N LYS A 524 -8.58 25.01 -6.07
CA LYS A 524 -9.70 24.06 -6.13
C LYS A 524 -10.84 24.61 -5.27
N ILE A 525 -12.02 24.80 -5.88
CA ILE A 525 -13.22 25.31 -5.23
C ILE A 525 -14.27 24.21 -5.20
N VAL A 526 -14.77 23.87 -4.01
CA VAL A 526 -15.75 22.80 -3.78
C VAL A 526 -16.99 23.36 -3.10
N GLY A 527 -18.18 23.13 -3.67
CA GLY A 527 -19.42 23.68 -3.11
C GLY A 527 -19.94 22.86 -1.91
N LYS A 528 -20.15 23.50 -0.75
CA LYS A 528 -20.60 22.85 0.49
C LYS A 528 -21.90 22.06 0.32
N ARG A 529 -22.88 22.62 -0.42
CA ARG A 529 -24.16 21.95 -0.72
C ARG A 529 -23.95 20.63 -1.48
N GLN A 530 -22.99 20.57 -2.40
CA GLN A 530 -22.69 19.34 -3.14
C GLN A 530 -22.03 18.30 -2.24
N VAL A 531 -21.16 18.73 -1.31
CA VAL A 531 -20.53 17.84 -0.33
C VAL A 531 -21.59 17.21 0.59
N LEU A 532 -22.53 18.00 1.11
CA LEU A 532 -23.64 17.51 1.94
C LEU A 532 -24.55 16.55 1.18
N LYS A 533 -24.95 16.91 -0.05
CA LYS A 533 -25.79 16.08 -0.91
C LYS A 533 -25.22 14.68 -1.11
N HIS A 534 -23.90 14.55 -1.20
CA HIS A 534 -23.20 13.26 -1.37
C HIS A 534 -22.67 12.67 -0.06
N ARG A 535 -22.96 13.29 1.10
CA ARG A 535 -22.49 12.86 2.43
C ARG A 535 -20.96 12.73 2.54
N MET A 536 -20.23 13.62 1.86
CA MET A 536 -18.76 13.57 1.73
C MET A 536 -18.01 14.48 2.69
N VAL A 537 -18.67 15.03 3.73
CA VAL A 537 -18.06 15.97 4.69
C VAL A 537 -16.82 15.36 5.36
N ARG A 538 -16.95 14.14 5.90
CA ARG A 538 -15.81 13.46 6.54
C ARG A 538 -14.64 13.24 5.58
N SER A 539 -14.92 12.90 4.33
CA SER A 539 -13.90 12.64 3.30
C SER A 539 -13.13 13.91 2.94
N ILE A 540 -13.82 15.04 2.74
CA ILE A 540 -13.14 16.31 2.40
C ILE A 540 -12.32 16.87 3.56
N MET A 541 -12.78 16.68 4.80
CA MET A 541 -12.02 17.03 6.00
C MET A 541 -10.77 16.14 6.14
N SER A 542 -10.90 14.84 5.88
CA SER A 542 -9.77 13.92 5.85
C SER A 542 -8.76 14.28 4.76
N GLU A 543 -9.22 14.61 3.53
CA GLU A 543 -8.38 15.08 2.42
C GLU A 543 -7.56 16.31 2.85
N LYS A 544 -8.24 17.33 3.39
CA LYS A 544 -7.60 18.54 3.94
C LYS A 544 -6.54 18.18 4.97
N ASN A 545 -6.89 17.43 6.01
CA ASN A 545 -5.98 17.12 7.12
C ASN A 545 -4.75 16.31 6.68
N VAL A 546 -4.92 15.38 5.72
CA VAL A 546 -3.79 14.65 5.13
C VAL A 546 -2.89 15.61 4.35
N MET A 547 -3.45 16.46 3.48
CA MET A 547 -2.66 17.44 2.74
C MET A 547 -1.96 18.45 3.66
N GLU A 548 -2.58 18.83 4.78
CA GLU A 548 -1.97 19.70 5.79
C GLU A 548 -0.81 19.07 6.54
N SER A 549 -0.72 17.75 6.60
CA SER A 549 0.39 17.06 7.28
C SER A 549 1.51 16.63 6.33
N CYS A 550 1.33 16.83 5.02
CA CYS A 550 2.24 16.36 3.99
C CYS A 550 2.91 17.50 3.22
N VAL A 551 4.24 17.43 3.08
CA VAL A 551 5.01 18.29 2.19
C VAL A 551 6.08 17.42 1.54
N HIS A 552 5.98 17.22 0.22
CA HIS A 552 6.91 16.36 -0.51
C HIS A 552 6.96 16.76 -2.00
N PRO A 553 8.14 16.76 -2.65
CA PRO A 553 8.27 17.19 -4.06
C PRO A 553 7.44 16.39 -5.07
N PHE A 554 7.08 15.15 -4.73
CA PHE A 554 6.30 14.25 -5.60
C PHE A 554 4.86 14.03 -5.11
N LEU A 555 4.39 14.85 -4.16
CA LEU A 555 2.99 14.91 -3.73
C LEU A 555 2.45 16.31 -3.98
N MET A 556 1.16 16.42 -4.30
CA MET A 556 0.50 17.72 -4.42
C MET A 556 0.51 18.44 -3.07
N ASN A 557 1.29 19.51 -2.95
CA ASN A 557 1.33 20.28 -1.72
C ASN A 557 0.15 21.26 -1.67
N MET A 558 -0.48 21.32 -0.50
CA MET A 558 -1.42 22.38 -0.19
C MET A 558 -0.68 23.55 0.48
N VAL A 559 -0.83 24.72 -0.12
CA VAL A 559 -0.25 25.98 0.37
C VAL A 559 -1.10 26.56 1.49
N SER A 560 -2.42 26.61 1.28
CA SER A 560 -3.41 27.13 2.24
C SER A 560 -4.80 26.59 1.92
N SER A 561 -5.72 26.64 2.89
CA SER A 561 -7.15 26.40 2.70
C SER A 561 -7.98 27.57 3.22
N PHE A 562 -9.19 27.75 2.68
CA PHE A 562 -10.16 28.76 3.15
C PHE A 562 -11.58 28.21 3.04
N GLN A 563 -12.53 28.84 3.71
CA GLN A 563 -13.96 28.60 3.48
C GLN A 563 -14.75 29.90 3.53
N ASP A 564 -15.91 29.91 2.85
CA ASP A 564 -16.93 30.94 2.97
C ASP A 564 -18.31 30.32 3.21
N GLU A 565 -19.40 31.09 3.11
CA GLU A 565 -20.77 30.60 3.32
C GLU A 565 -21.16 29.45 2.36
N ASN A 566 -20.58 29.36 1.18
CA ASN A 566 -21.02 28.44 0.12
C ASN A 566 -19.97 27.39 -0.27
N ASN A 567 -18.68 27.68 -0.08
CA ASN A 567 -17.58 26.98 -0.72
C ASN A 567 -16.43 26.69 0.24
N LEU A 568 -15.69 25.64 -0.11
CA LEU A 568 -14.39 25.28 0.45
C LEU A 568 -13.32 25.52 -0.62
N TYR A 569 -12.17 26.04 -0.22
CA TYR A 569 -11.09 26.46 -1.09
C TYR A 569 -9.79 25.77 -0.70
N PHE A 570 -9.09 25.19 -1.67
CA PHE A 570 -7.74 24.65 -1.51
C PHE A 570 -6.81 25.38 -2.47
N VAL A 571 -5.78 26.04 -1.93
CA VAL A 571 -4.69 26.63 -2.72
C VAL A 571 -3.58 25.60 -2.81
N LEU A 572 -3.28 25.18 -4.03
CA LEU A 572 -2.37 24.09 -4.36
C LEU A 572 -1.22 24.60 -5.23
N ASP A 573 -0.11 23.88 -5.21
CA ASP A 573 0.97 24.07 -6.18
C ASP A 573 0.43 23.88 -7.61
N LEU A 574 0.89 24.72 -8.54
CA LEU A 574 0.45 24.64 -9.93
C LEU A 574 1.20 23.53 -10.66
N THR A 575 0.46 22.63 -11.31
CA THR A 575 1.00 21.52 -12.10
C THR A 575 0.37 21.54 -13.50
N LEU A 576 1.17 21.70 -14.56
CA LEU A 576 0.67 21.99 -15.93
C LEU A 576 1.01 20.93 -17.00
N GLY A 577 1.74 19.86 -16.66
CA GLY A 577 2.16 18.83 -17.61
C GLY A 577 1.11 17.77 -17.94
N GLY A 578 -0.11 17.91 -17.42
CA GLY A 578 -1.21 16.95 -17.62
C GLY A 578 -1.04 15.65 -16.85
N GLU A 579 -1.92 14.69 -17.11
CA GLU A 579 -1.95 13.37 -16.45
C GLU A 579 -0.90 12.43 -17.05
N LEU A 580 -0.29 11.58 -16.21
CA LEU A 580 0.56 10.47 -16.66
C LEU A 580 -0.22 9.52 -17.59
N PHE A 581 -1.54 9.42 -17.41
CA PHE A 581 -2.42 8.69 -18.32
C PHE A 581 -2.24 9.11 -19.79
N ASP A 582 -2.25 10.41 -20.08
CA ASP A 582 -2.08 10.94 -21.45
C ASP A 582 -0.68 10.64 -22.02
N ARG A 583 0.30 10.33 -21.16
CA ARG A 583 1.67 9.95 -21.56
C ARG A 583 1.75 8.49 -21.97
N ILE A 584 1.06 7.62 -21.23
CA ILE A 584 0.94 6.19 -21.55
C ILE A 584 0.07 6.01 -22.80
N TYR A 585 -1.00 6.80 -22.93
CA TYR A 585 -1.96 6.75 -24.05
C TYR A 585 -1.96 8.04 -24.88
N PRO A 586 -0.88 8.35 -25.62
CA PRO A 586 -0.79 9.59 -26.37
C PRO A 586 -1.86 9.67 -27.47
N LYS A 587 -2.59 10.79 -27.52
CA LYS A 587 -3.58 11.10 -28.56
C LYS A 587 -2.93 11.26 -29.94
N ASP A 588 -1.71 11.80 -29.97
CA ASP A 588 -0.85 11.93 -31.16
C ASP A 588 0.57 11.44 -30.84
N THR A 589 1.07 10.50 -31.64
CA THR A 589 2.41 9.92 -31.48
C THR A 589 3.55 10.88 -31.84
N SER A 590 3.27 11.97 -32.56
CA SER A 590 4.27 12.99 -32.94
C SER A 590 4.57 13.98 -31.81
N MET A 591 3.69 14.10 -30.80
CA MET A 591 3.78 15.07 -29.70
C MET A 591 4.71 14.65 -28.55
N ASN A 592 5.57 13.65 -28.77
CA ASN A 592 6.36 13.07 -27.70
C ASN A 592 7.86 12.90 -28.04
N PRO A 593 8.56 13.95 -28.52
CA PRO A 593 10.01 13.88 -28.60
C PRO A 593 10.57 13.94 -27.18
N ASP A 594 11.47 13.01 -26.83
CA ASP A 594 12.16 13.12 -25.54
C ASP A 594 12.98 14.41 -25.50
N ASN A 595 13.15 14.93 -24.29
CA ASN A 595 13.97 16.10 -24.04
C ASN A 595 15.43 15.86 -24.52
N LYS A 596 15.98 16.77 -25.33
CA LYS A 596 17.37 16.65 -25.82
C LYS A 596 18.39 16.63 -24.67
N ALA A 597 18.18 17.45 -23.64
CA ALA A 597 19.03 17.46 -22.44
C ALA A 597 18.95 16.12 -21.68
N TRP A 598 17.78 15.49 -21.68
CA TRP A 598 17.60 14.15 -21.13
C TRP A 598 18.44 13.09 -21.86
N LYS A 599 18.39 13.04 -23.19
CA LYS A 599 19.19 12.08 -23.98
C LYS A 599 20.70 12.24 -23.76
N ALA A 600 21.15 13.45 -23.46
CA ALA A 600 22.55 13.75 -23.18
C ALA A 600 22.97 13.46 -21.73
N SER A 601 22.02 13.26 -20.81
CA SER A 601 22.27 13.12 -19.38
C SER A 601 23.04 11.84 -19.03
N LYS A 602 23.79 11.89 -17.91
CA LYS A 602 24.48 10.70 -17.35
C LYS A 602 23.47 9.59 -17.00
N PHE A 603 22.32 9.96 -16.45
CA PHE A 603 21.25 9.03 -16.11
C PHE A 603 20.80 8.24 -17.34
N TYR A 604 20.41 8.91 -18.43
CA TYR A 604 19.97 8.23 -19.65
C TYR A 604 21.05 7.33 -20.24
N LYS A 605 22.30 7.83 -20.32
CA LYS A 605 23.45 7.11 -20.88
C LYS A 605 23.82 5.85 -20.08
N SER A 606 23.52 5.80 -18.79
CA SER A 606 23.81 4.62 -17.94
C SER A 606 23.10 3.34 -18.41
N PHE A 607 21.97 3.48 -19.10
CA PHE A 607 21.20 2.37 -19.66
C PHE A 607 21.60 2.02 -21.12
N GLY A 608 22.68 2.61 -21.65
CA GLY A 608 23.18 2.38 -23.00
C GLY A 608 22.59 3.30 -24.09
N PRO A 609 22.97 3.09 -25.36
CA PRO A 609 22.70 4.03 -26.45
C PRO A 609 21.35 3.87 -27.16
N GLU A 610 20.65 2.74 -26.98
CA GLU A 610 19.43 2.42 -27.75
C GLU A 610 18.17 3.19 -27.29
N ASP A 611 17.25 3.46 -28.21
CA ASP A 611 15.89 3.97 -27.92
C ASP A 611 14.97 2.78 -27.60
N ASP A 612 14.64 2.63 -26.32
CA ASP A 612 13.92 1.50 -25.77
C ASP A 612 12.45 1.45 -26.20
N ARG A 613 11.79 2.60 -26.40
CA ARG A 613 10.38 2.64 -26.78
C ARG A 613 10.11 1.98 -28.13
N LYS A 614 10.96 2.27 -29.13
CA LYS A 614 10.89 1.61 -30.45
C LYS A 614 11.19 0.12 -30.35
N ALA A 615 12.14 -0.27 -29.50
CA ALA A 615 12.44 -1.69 -29.28
C ALA A 615 11.26 -2.44 -28.66
N LEU A 616 10.62 -1.89 -27.62
CA LEU A 616 9.47 -2.47 -26.94
C LEU A 616 8.26 -2.70 -27.85
N SER A 617 8.01 -1.79 -28.80
CA SER A 617 6.92 -1.94 -29.78
C SER A 617 7.04 -3.21 -30.65
N ARG A 618 8.25 -3.71 -30.89
CA ARG A 618 8.48 -4.96 -31.63
C ARG A 618 7.96 -6.18 -30.86
N TYR A 619 7.79 -6.05 -29.55
CA TYR A 619 7.30 -7.08 -28.66
C TYR A 619 5.82 -6.90 -28.28
N GLY A 620 5.11 -6.03 -29.00
CA GLY A 620 3.68 -5.76 -28.75
C GLY A 620 3.42 -4.91 -27.50
N MET A 621 4.46 -4.34 -26.89
CA MET A 621 4.33 -3.42 -25.75
C MET A 621 4.15 -2.00 -26.28
N ALA A 622 3.06 -1.34 -25.89
CA ALA A 622 2.64 -0.06 -26.45
C ALA A 622 2.82 1.13 -25.50
N GLY A 623 3.38 0.90 -24.30
CA GLY A 623 3.55 1.92 -23.28
C GLY A 623 4.74 2.87 -23.51
N LEU A 624 5.33 3.29 -22.40
CA LEU A 624 6.53 4.10 -22.27
C LEU A 624 7.79 3.24 -22.47
N GLY A 625 8.91 3.91 -22.73
CA GLY A 625 10.23 3.27 -22.65
C GLY A 625 10.58 2.85 -21.22
N VAL A 626 11.40 1.81 -21.06
CA VAL A 626 11.95 1.34 -19.77
C VAL A 626 12.54 2.49 -18.96
N ARG A 627 13.37 3.34 -19.57
CA ARG A 627 14.04 4.46 -18.89
C ARG A 627 13.04 5.51 -18.40
N GLN A 628 11.99 5.76 -19.18
CA GLN A 628 10.90 6.64 -18.78
C GLN A 628 10.12 6.03 -17.61
N ALA A 629 9.84 4.73 -17.69
CA ALA A 629 9.16 4.00 -16.62
C ALA A 629 9.98 4.00 -15.31
N VAL A 630 11.30 3.82 -15.35
CA VAL A 630 12.18 3.96 -14.16
C VAL A 630 12.02 5.36 -13.55
N PHE A 631 12.15 6.42 -14.35
CA PHE A 631 12.09 7.80 -13.87
C PHE A 631 10.74 8.15 -13.22
N TYR A 632 9.62 7.82 -13.89
CA TYR A 632 8.29 8.12 -13.36
C TYR A 632 7.92 7.23 -12.18
N SER A 633 8.28 5.93 -12.21
CA SER A 633 8.06 5.04 -11.07
C SER A 633 8.87 5.45 -9.85
N ALA A 634 10.08 6.00 -10.02
CA ALA A 634 10.89 6.55 -8.93
C ALA A 634 10.19 7.73 -8.22
N CYS A 635 9.59 8.66 -8.98
CA CYS A 635 8.80 9.75 -8.39
C CYS A 635 7.62 9.21 -7.56
N ILE A 636 6.90 8.23 -8.11
CA ILE A 636 5.68 7.68 -7.50
C ILE A 636 6.02 6.91 -6.21
N ILE A 637 7.01 6.00 -6.26
CA ILE A 637 7.35 5.18 -5.10
C ILE A 637 7.92 6.02 -3.95
N ASP A 638 8.70 7.05 -4.24
CA ASP A 638 9.24 7.96 -3.23
C ASP A 638 8.13 8.80 -2.57
N GLY A 639 7.14 9.25 -3.35
CA GLY A 639 5.93 9.90 -2.83
C GLY A 639 5.09 8.97 -1.94
N LEU A 640 4.88 7.72 -2.35
CA LEU A 640 4.19 6.72 -1.53
C LEU A 640 4.97 6.40 -0.25
N ALA A 641 6.29 6.21 -0.34
CA ALA A 641 7.15 5.95 0.82
C ALA A 641 6.99 7.05 1.88
N TYR A 642 6.96 8.32 1.46
CA TYR A 642 6.72 9.45 2.35
C TYR A 642 5.39 9.37 3.12
N LEU A 643 4.30 8.99 2.44
CA LEU A 643 2.97 8.80 3.04
C LEU A 643 2.95 7.62 4.00
N HIS A 644 3.52 6.49 3.58
CA HIS A 644 3.49 5.24 4.32
C HIS A 644 4.30 5.31 5.62
N ASN A 645 5.43 6.02 5.62
CA ASN A 645 6.22 6.30 6.83
C ASN A 645 5.42 7.13 7.86
N ARG A 646 4.35 7.82 7.43
CA ARG A 646 3.39 8.56 8.28
C ARG A 646 2.10 7.78 8.55
N ARG A 647 2.06 6.48 8.24
CA ARG A 647 0.88 5.62 8.39
C ARG A 647 -0.31 6.06 7.53
N ILE A 648 -0.07 6.78 6.44
CA ILE A 648 -1.11 7.20 5.51
C ILE A 648 -1.14 6.20 4.35
N ALA A 649 -2.27 5.52 4.14
CA ALA A 649 -2.54 4.74 2.94
C ALA A 649 -3.25 5.62 1.91
N TYR A 650 -2.78 5.67 0.68
CA TYR A 650 -3.28 6.53 -0.40
C TYR A 650 -4.55 5.97 -1.06
N ARG A 651 -4.55 4.68 -1.42
CA ARG A 651 -5.70 3.84 -1.83
C ARG A 651 -6.39 4.14 -3.16
N ASP A 652 -5.90 5.06 -3.99
CA ASP A 652 -6.39 5.26 -5.38
C ASP A 652 -5.27 5.52 -6.39
N LEU A 653 -4.13 4.81 -6.29
CA LEU A 653 -3.02 5.03 -7.23
C LEU A 653 -3.38 4.52 -8.63
N LYS A 654 -3.37 5.45 -9.58
CA LYS A 654 -3.57 5.24 -11.01
C LYS A 654 -2.92 6.39 -11.81
N PRO A 655 -2.61 6.21 -13.11
CA PRO A 655 -2.02 7.25 -13.95
C PRO A 655 -2.86 8.54 -14.05
N GLU A 656 -4.17 8.44 -13.90
CA GLU A 656 -5.09 9.58 -13.87
C GLU A 656 -4.87 10.48 -12.63
N ASN A 657 -4.41 9.91 -11.51
CA ASN A 657 -4.12 10.62 -10.27
C ASN A 657 -2.62 10.96 -10.11
N VAL A 658 -1.86 10.94 -11.21
CA VAL A 658 -0.46 11.36 -11.24
C VAL A 658 -0.32 12.43 -12.32
N LEU A 659 -0.02 13.66 -11.92
CA LEU A 659 0.27 14.75 -12.85
C LEU A 659 1.76 14.87 -13.12
N ILE A 660 2.13 15.62 -14.16
CA ILE A 660 3.50 16.01 -14.44
C ILE A 660 3.68 17.50 -14.21
N ASN A 661 4.70 17.90 -13.45
CA ASN A 661 4.99 19.30 -13.17
C ASN A 661 5.74 19.99 -14.31
N GLU A 662 6.01 21.28 -14.14
CA GLU A 662 6.71 22.13 -15.10
C GLU A 662 8.13 21.65 -15.42
N LYS A 663 8.75 20.90 -14.50
CA LYS A 663 10.08 20.31 -14.68
C LYS A 663 10.04 18.91 -15.28
N GLY A 664 8.85 18.34 -15.52
CA GLY A 664 8.68 17.00 -16.07
C GLY A 664 8.65 15.86 -15.04
N TYR A 665 8.61 16.17 -13.74
CA TYR A 665 8.53 15.19 -12.65
C TYR A 665 7.07 14.84 -12.32
N CYS A 666 6.83 13.59 -11.89
CA CYS A 666 5.50 13.17 -11.48
C CYS A 666 5.14 13.68 -10.07
N VAL A 667 3.88 14.07 -9.91
CA VAL A 667 3.28 14.53 -8.67
C VAL A 667 1.99 13.75 -8.44
N ILE A 668 1.90 13.00 -7.35
CA ILE A 668 0.67 12.30 -6.94
C ILE A 668 -0.34 13.34 -6.46
N ILE A 669 -1.54 13.30 -7.03
CA ILE A 669 -2.64 14.22 -6.71
C ILE A 669 -3.80 13.49 -6.03
N ASP A 670 -4.84 14.23 -5.63
CA ASP A 670 -6.11 13.70 -5.09
C ASP A 670 -5.95 12.79 -3.85
N MET A 671 -5.99 13.41 -2.66
CA MET A 671 -5.92 12.70 -1.37
C MET A 671 -7.30 12.27 -0.86
N GLY A 672 -8.35 12.26 -1.71
CA GLY A 672 -9.73 12.01 -1.30
C GLY A 672 -9.97 10.63 -0.67
N PHE A 673 -9.17 9.63 -1.04
CA PHE A 673 -9.19 8.29 -0.42
C PHE A 673 -8.04 8.04 0.55
N ALA A 674 -7.14 9.00 0.73
CA ALA A 674 -6.04 8.86 1.67
C ALA A 674 -6.58 8.77 3.10
N LYS A 675 -6.00 7.88 3.91
CA LYS A 675 -6.44 7.63 5.28
C LYS A 675 -5.26 7.25 6.16
N ILE A 676 -5.23 7.78 7.38
CA ILE A 676 -4.32 7.31 8.42
C ILE A 676 -4.81 5.94 8.89
N VAL A 677 -3.98 4.92 8.74
CA VAL A 677 -4.27 3.53 9.10
C VAL A 677 -3.28 3.08 10.17
N LEU A 678 -3.77 2.96 11.41
CA LEU A 678 -2.94 2.52 12.54
C LEU A 678 -2.72 1.01 12.55
N ASP A 679 -3.75 0.24 12.17
CA ASP A 679 -3.71 -1.22 12.03
C ASP A 679 -4.27 -1.66 10.68
N LYS A 680 -5.58 -1.88 10.58
CA LYS A 680 -6.27 -2.22 9.32
C LYS A 680 -7.49 -1.34 9.10
N THR A 681 -7.79 -1.07 7.84
CA THR A 681 -9.06 -0.50 7.39
C THR A 681 -9.80 -1.53 6.53
N TYR A 682 -11.13 -1.51 6.57
CA TYR A 682 -12.00 -2.48 5.86
C TYR A 682 -12.87 -1.80 4.80
N THR A 683 -12.73 -0.48 4.63
CA THR A 683 -13.43 0.28 3.59
C THR A 683 -12.85 -0.04 2.23
N MET A 684 -13.60 -0.75 1.39
CA MET A 684 -13.20 -1.02 0.01
C MET A 684 -13.30 0.28 -0.79
N CYS A 685 -12.18 0.74 -1.33
CA CYS A 685 -12.12 1.89 -2.21
C CYS A 685 -11.00 1.73 -3.25
N GLY A 686 -11.04 2.57 -4.26
CA GLY A 686 -10.03 2.66 -5.31
C GLY A 686 -10.60 2.32 -6.67
N THR A 687 -9.73 2.24 -7.68
CA THR A 687 -10.13 1.97 -9.06
C THR A 687 -10.00 0.47 -9.37
N PRO A 688 -11.05 -0.25 -9.82
CA PRO A 688 -11.10 -1.73 -9.85
C PRO A 688 -9.87 -2.44 -10.44
N GLU A 689 -9.26 -1.90 -11.50
CA GLU A 689 -8.07 -2.50 -12.12
C GLU A 689 -6.78 -2.43 -11.27
N TYR A 690 -6.78 -1.60 -10.22
CA TYR A 690 -5.66 -1.33 -9.33
C TYR A 690 -5.89 -1.84 -7.90
N ILE A 691 -7.11 -2.24 -7.56
CA ILE A 691 -7.44 -2.71 -6.21
C ILE A 691 -6.69 -4.01 -5.91
N ALA A 692 -6.10 -4.11 -4.72
CA ALA A 692 -5.38 -5.30 -4.26
C ALA A 692 -6.33 -6.45 -3.86
N PRO A 693 -5.91 -7.72 -3.94
CA PRO A 693 -6.75 -8.88 -3.64
C PRO A 693 -7.32 -8.86 -2.21
N GLU A 694 -6.53 -8.43 -1.23
CA GLU A 694 -6.94 -8.32 0.18
C GLU A 694 -8.04 -7.27 0.42
N VAL A 695 -8.08 -6.23 -0.43
CA VAL A 695 -9.12 -5.20 -0.41
C VAL A 695 -10.43 -5.77 -0.96
N ILE A 696 -10.37 -6.58 -2.04
CA ILE A 696 -11.53 -7.30 -2.60
C ILE A 696 -12.05 -8.33 -1.60
N ALA A 697 -11.15 -9.11 -1.00
CA ALA A 697 -11.46 -10.13 -0.02
C ALA A 697 -11.95 -9.56 1.33
N SER A 698 -11.89 -8.23 1.52
CA SER A 698 -12.21 -7.55 2.77
C SER A 698 -11.49 -8.16 3.99
N LYS A 699 -10.25 -8.64 3.81
CA LYS A 699 -9.42 -9.22 4.88
C LYS A 699 -8.91 -8.16 5.87
N GLY A 700 -9.16 -6.88 5.58
CA GLY A 700 -8.47 -5.75 6.20
C GLY A 700 -7.22 -5.41 5.39
N HIS A 701 -7.01 -4.13 5.13
CA HIS A 701 -5.87 -3.64 4.36
C HIS A 701 -5.26 -2.40 5.03
N ASP A 702 -4.04 -2.10 4.63
CA ASP A 702 -3.25 -0.95 5.05
C ASP A 702 -2.54 -0.36 3.82
N HIS A 703 -1.49 0.42 4.04
CA HIS A 703 -0.68 1.04 3.00
C HIS A 703 -0.01 0.04 2.04
N VAL A 704 0.10 -1.24 2.38
CA VAL A 704 0.70 -2.26 1.50
C VAL A 704 -0.14 -2.52 0.24
N ALA A 705 -1.43 -2.18 0.27
CA ALA A 705 -2.29 -2.19 -0.91
C ALA A 705 -1.85 -1.17 -1.97
N ASP A 706 -1.17 -0.09 -1.58
CA ASP A 706 -0.66 0.90 -2.53
C ASP A 706 0.54 0.38 -3.32
N TYR A 707 1.33 -0.54 -2.75
CA TYR A 707 2.43 -1.20 -3.47
C TYR A 707 1.93 -2.16 -4.55
N TRP A 708 0.77 -2.77 -4.36
CA TRP A 708 0.08 -3.52 -5.42
C TRP A 708 -0.39 -2.57 -6.54
N SER A 709 -1.05 -1.48 -6.17
CA SER A 709 -1.48 -0.45 -7.13
C SER A 709 -0.29 0.12 -7.92
N PHE A 710 0.84 0.36 -7.24
CA PHE A 710 2.09 0.79 -7.85
C PHE A 710 2.62 -0.21 -8.88
N ALA A 711 2.57 -1.50 -8.59
CA ALA A 711 2.96 -2.54 -9.55
C ALA A 711 2.03 -2.59 -10.76
N CYS A 712 0.72 -2.39 -10.59
CA CYS A 712 -0.21 -2.24 -11.70
C CYS A 712 0.13 -1.03 -12.58
N VAL A 713 0.45 0.12 -11.98
CA VAL A 713 0.90 1.33 -12.72
C VAL A 713 2.21 1.08 -13.44
N LEU A 714 3.20 0.46 -12.78
CA LEU A 714 4.50 0.13 -13.38
C LEU A 714 4.37 -0.88 -14.53
N TYR A 715 3.50 -1.87 -14.39
CA TYR A 715 3.19 -2.80 -15.46
C TYR A 715 2.53 -2.07 -16.63
N GLU A 716 1.53 -1.23 -16.36
CA GLU A 716 0.81 -0.46 -17.38
C GLU A 716 1.73 0.52 -18.12
N MET A 717 2.67 1.16 -17.42
CA MET A 717 3.66 2.06 -18.02
C MET A 717 4.48 1.37 -19.10
N ILE A 718 4.84 0.09 -18.94
CA ILE A 718 5.64 -0.62 -19.96
C ILE A 718 4.74 -1.30 -21.00
N VAL A 719 3.73 -2.03 -20.55
CA VAL A 719 2.93 -2.89 -21.43
C VAL A 719 1.89 -2.09 -22.23
N GLY A 720 1.37 -1.00 -21.65
CA GLY A 720 0.30 -0.18 -22.25
C GLY A 720 -1.11 -0.66 -21.91
N HIS A 721 -1.26 -1.57 -20.94
CA HIS A 721 -2.52 -1.94 -20.29
C HIS A 721 -2.24 -2.54 -18.91
N THR A 722 -3.23 -2.64 -18.02
CA THR A 722 -3.08 -3.22 -16.68
C THR A 722 -2.83 -4.74 -16.74
N PRO A 723 -2.22 -5.35 -15.69
CA PRO A 723 -1.89 -6.78 -15.67
C PRO A 723 -3.11 -7.70 -15.84
N PHE A 724 -4.25 -7.28 -15.29
CA PHE A 724 -5.46 -8.11 -15.21
C PHE A 724 -6.45 -7.83 -16.33
N PHE A 725 -6.22 -6.78 -17.12
CA PHE A 725 -7.09 -6.40 -18.23
C PHE A 725 -6.96 -7.35 -19.40
N THR A 726 -8.10 -7.71 -19.97
CA THR A 726 -8.20 -8.32 -21.30
C THR A 726 -9.32 -7.64 -22.07
N LYS A 727 -9.20 -7.57 -23.39
CA LYS A 727 -10.17 -6.84 -24.22
C LYS A 727 -11.57 -7.45 -24.06
N GLY A 728 -12.53 -6.63 -23.62
CA GLY A 728 -13.93 -7.03 -23.45
C GLY A 728 -14.24 -7.76 -22.14
N ILE A 729 -13.33 -7.74 -21.16
CA ILE A 729 -13.56 -8.30 -19.84
C ILE A 729 -14.64 -7.51 -19.08
N ASP A 730 -15.57 -8.21 -18.45
CA ASP A 730 -16.53 -7.61 -17.51
C ASP A 730 -15.91 -7.40 -16.12
N GLN A 731 -16.56 -6.59 -15.27
CA GLN A 731 -16.02 -6.25 -13.95
C GLN A 731 -15.85 -7.48 -13.04
N LEU A 732 -16.78 -8.43 -13.07
CA LEU A 732 -16.72 -9.62 -12.23
C LEU A 732 -15.54 -10.52 -12.62
N SER A 733 -15.37 -10.76 -13.92
CA SER A 733 -14.22 -11.51 -14.44
C SER A 733 -12.89 -10.82 -14.14
N LEU A 734 -12.84 -9.48 -14.21
CA LEU A 734 -11.66 -8.71 -13.81
C LEU A 734 -11.31 -8.93 -12.33
N LEU A 735 -12.28 -8.77 -11.43
CA LEU A 735 -12.08 -8.97 -9.99
C LEU A 735 -11.66 -10.42 -9.68
N LYS A 736 -12.23 -11.42 -10.36
CA LYS A 736 -11.81 -12.83 -10.24
C LYS A 736 -10.35 -13.04 -10.64
N ARG A 737 -9.88 -12.38 -11.71
CA ARG A 737 -8.47 -12.44 -12.12
C ARG A 737 -7.55 -11.77 -11.10
N ILE A 738 -7.94 -10.61 -10.56
CA ILE A 738 -7.19 -9.91 -9.50
C ILE A 738 -7.09 -10.81 -8.26
N PHE A 739 -8.22 -11.32 -7.79
CA PHE A 739 -8.31 -12.18 -6.61
C PHE A 739 -7.44 -13.43 -6.73
N LYS A 740 -7.35 -14.02 -7.93
CA LYS A 740 -6.48 -15.17 -8.22
C LYS A 740 -5.07 -14.78 -8.66
N SER A 741 -4.75 -13.49 -8.72
CA SER A 741 -3.50 -12.93 -9.23
C SER A 741 -3.11 -13.48 -10.63
N GLN A 742 -4.10 -13.57 -11.52
CA GLN A 742 -3.94 -14.15 -12.87
C GLN A 742 -3.57 -13.07 -13.89
N TYR A 743 -2.27 -12.97 -14.17
CA TYR A 743 -1.69 -12.13 -15.21
C TYR A 743 -0.50 -12.84 -15.88
N THR A 744 -0.04 -12.31 -17.01
CA THR A 744 1.08 -12.87 -17.76
C THR A 744 1.93 -11.75 -18.32
N PHE A 745 3.26 -11.89 -18.24
CA PHE A 745 4.15 -10.99 -18.96
C PHE A 745 4.13 -11.30 -20.47
N PRO A 746 4.29 -10.29 -21.36
CA PRO A 746 4.37 -10.53 -22.79
C PRO A 746 5.49 -11.53 -23.18
N ALA A 747 5.19 -12.40 -24.14
CA ALA A 747 6.09 -13.46 -24.62
C ALA A 747 7.20 -12.89 -25.51
N ALA A 748 8.14 -12.20 -24.88
CA ALA A 748 9.46 -11.94 -25.40
C ALA A 748 10.39 -11.66 -24.22
N LEU A 749 11.69 -11.88 -24.44
CA LEU A 749 12.79 -11.94 -23.45
C LEU A 749 13.06 -13.37 -22.99
N GLY A 750 13.71 -14.14 -23.88
CA GLY A 750 14.29 -15.44 -23.57
C GLY A 750 15.71 -15.64 -24.11
N SER A 751 16.28 -14.68 -24.85
CA SER A 751 17.68 -14.75 -25.30
C SER A 751 18.47 -13.64 -24.61
N SER A 752 19.30 -14.05 -23.65
CA SER A 752 20.35 -13.30 -22.99
C SER A 752 21.46 -12.89 -23.97
N ASN A 753 21.12 -12.14 -25.02
CA ASN A 753 22.10 -11.66 -26.01
C ASN A 753 22.90 -10.44 -25.51
N GLY A 754 23.01 -10.22 -24.20
CA GLY A 754 23.84 -9.14 -23.62
C GLY A 754 23.36 -7.70 -23.87
N ASN A 755 22.10 -7.48 -24.27
CA ASN A 755 21.54 -6.14 -24.39
C ASN A 755 21.00 -5.66 -23.02
N GLY A 756 21.47 -4.51 -22.51
CA GLY A 756 21.02 -3.91 -21.25
C GLY A 756 19.52 -3.64 -21.17
N LEU A 757 18.81 -3.53 -22.30
CA LEU A 757 17.34 -3.48 -22.31
C LEU A 757 16.70 -4.78 -21.79
N ASN A 758 17.27 -5.94 -22.13
CA ASN A 758 16.73 -7.22 -21.71
C ASN A 758 16.93 -7.42 -20.21
N GLU A 759 18.10 -7.03 -19.69
CA GLU A 759 18.42 -7.05 -18.27
C GLU A 759 17.49 -6.13 -17.47
N ALA A 760 17.29 -4.89 -17.92
CA ALA A 760 16.34 -3.97 -17.29
C ALA A 760 14.90 -4.53 -17.27
N LEU A 761 14.46 -5.19 -18.35
CA LEU A 761 13.15 -5.83 -18.37
C LEU A 761 13.07 -7.07 -17.47
N CYS A 762 14.17 -7.79 -17.25
CA CYS A 762 14.24 -8.84 -16.23
C CYS A 762 14.07 -8.26 -14.82
N HIS A 763 14.74 -7.14 -14.51
CA HIS A 763 14.56 -6.47 -13.22
C HIS A 763 13.15 -5.90 -13.04
N TRP A 764 12.54 -5.37 -14.10
CA TRP A 764 11.12 -4.97 -14.06
C TRP A 764 10.19 -6.16 -13.78
N LYS A 765 10.38 -7.29 -14.48
CA LYS A 765 9.61 -8.52 -14.26
C LYS A 765 9.75 -9.00 -12.81
N ASP A 766 10.97 -9.01 -12.28
CA ASP A 766 11.24 -9.38 -10.89
C ASP A 766 10.48 -8.47 -9.92
N LEU A 767 10.68 -7.16 -10.02
CA LEU A 767 10.04 -6.17 -9.16
C LEU A 767 8.50 -6.28 -9.19
N VAL A 768 7.91 -6.30 -10.38
CA VAL A 768 6.46 -6.42 -10.54
C VAL A 768 5.95 -7.74 -9.99
N SER A 769 6.65 -8.85 -10.21
CA SER A 769 6.23 -10.17 -9.71
C SER A 769 6.24 -10.27 -8.18
N ARG A 770 7.20 -9.60 -7.53
CA ARG A 770 7.32 -9.55 -6.08
C ARG A 770 6.36 -8.55 -5.42
N LEU A 771 5.90 -7.54 -6.16
CA LEU A 771 4.85 -6.63 -5.71
C LEU A 771 3.42 -7.16 -5.99
N LEU A 772 3.21 -7.92 -7.06
CA LEU A 772 1.93 -8.57 -7.39
C LEU A 772 1.75 -9.93 -6.70
N LYS A 773 2.22 -10.03 -5.45
CA LYS A 773 1.97 -11.17 -4.57
C LYS A 773 0.54 -11.10 -4.01
N ASN A 774 -0.21 -12.20 -4.19
CA ASN A 774 -1.60 -12.31 -3.71
C ASN A 774 -1.67 -12.13 -2.19
N ASN A 775 -0.77 -12.80 -1.48
CA ASN A 775 -0.62 -12.65 -0.04
C ASN A 775 0.20 -11.39 0.27
N SER A 776 -0.38 -10.43 1.00
CA SER A 776 0.27 -9.15 1.27
C SER A 776 1.48 -9.26 2.18
N VAL A 777 1.60 -10.32 3.00
CA VAL A 777 2.78 -10.53 3.87
C VAL A 777 4.03 -10.98 3.11
N GLU A 778 3.88 -11.51 1.89
CA GLU A 778 5.00 -11.87 1.01
C GLU A 778 5.36 -10.73 0.03
N ARG A 779 4.66 -9.60 0.11
CA ARG A 779 4.78 -8.51 -0.84
C ARG A 779 5.94 -7.60 -0.46
N LEU A 780 6.75 -7.19 -1.44
CA LEU A 780 7.71 -6.11 -1.23
C LEU A 780 7.00 -4.85 -0.70
N GLY A 781 7.65 -4.14 0.22
CA GLY A 781 7.01 -3.07 0.97
C GLY A 781 6.44 -3.50 2.32
N ASN A 782 6.15 -4.80 2.50
CA ASN A 782 5.64 -5.35 3.77
C ASN A 782 6.61 -6.30 4.49
N LEU A 783 7.69 -6.70 3.83
CA LEU A 783 8.76 -7.51 4.41
C LEU A 783 9.51 -6.74 5.50
N ARG A 784 10.58 -7.35 6.03
CA ARG A 784 11.38 -6.79 7.11
C ARG A 784 11.85 -5.35 6.85
N ASN A 785 12.41 -5.05 5.67
CA ASN A 785 12.94 -3.70 5.40
C ASN A 785 11.85 -2.75 4.88
N GLY A 786 10.60 -3.22 4.74
CA GLY A 786 9.48 -2.40 4.33
C GLY A 786 9.68 -1.82 2.93
N VAL A 787 9.55 -0.50 2.81
CA VAL A 787 9.68 0.20 1.53
C VAL A 787 11.10 0.18 0.98
N ASP A 788 12.12 0.02 1.84
CA ASP A 788 13.52 -0.03 1.42
C ASP A 788 13.77 -1.21 0.47
N ASP A 789 13.09 -2.35 0.68
CA ASP A 789 13.17 -3.50 -0.25
C ASP A 789 12.69 -3.16 -1.68
N ILE A 790 11.89 -2.11 -1.84
CA ILE A 790 11.46 -1.58 -3.14
C ILE A 790 12.46 -0.55 -3.65
N LEU A 791 12.88 0.40 -2.80
CA LEU A 791 13.79 1.49 -3.19
C LEU A 791 15.18 0.98 -3.57
N ASP A 792 15.68 -0.05 -2.89
CA ASP A 792 16.99 -0.67 -3.13
C ASP A 792 16.95 -1.74 -4.25
N HIS A 793 15.78 -1.98 -4.82
CA HIS A 793 15.64 -2.95 -5.91
C HIS A 793 16.48 -2.54 -7.13
N VAL A 794 17.12 -3.50 -7.80
CA VAL A 794 18.05 -3.25 -8.94
C VAL A 794 17.42 -2.41 -10.08
N TRP A 795 16.09 -2.45 -10.20
CA TRP A 795 15.33 -1.56 -11.09
C TRP A 795 15.61 -0.07 -10.88
N PHE A 796 15.94 0.34 -9.65
CA PHE A 796 16.28 1.70 -9.25
C PHE A 796 17.78 1.92 -9.00
N ALA A 797 18.66 0.99 -9.37
CA ALA A 797 20.11 1.07 -9.09
C ALA A 797 20.79 2.36 -9.58
N HIS A 798 20.19 3.07 -10.55
CA HIS A 798 20.70 4.33 -11.11
C HIS A 798 20.04 5.59 -10.51
N ILE A 799 19.19 5.45 -9.49
CA ILE A 799 18.50 6.55 -8.81
C ILE A 799 19.11 6.75 -7.42
N ASN A 800 19.68 7.94 -7.19
CA ASN A 800 19.92 8.41 -5.84
C ASN A 800 18.69 9.20 -5.38
N PHE A 801 17.82 8.59 -4.57
CA PHE A 801 16.56 9.20 -4.14
C PHE A 801 16.75 10.52 -3.38
N ASN A 802 17.84 10.69 -2.63
CA ASN A 802 18.12 11.94 -1.91
C ASN A 802 18.40 13.09 -2.89
N GLU A 803 19.21 12.85 -3.92
CA GLU A 803 19.44 13.85 -4.97
C GLU A 803 18.23 14.04 -5.88
N PHE A 804 17.50 12.96 -6.17
CA PHE A 804 16.35 12.96 -7.06
C PHE A 804 15.23 13.87 -6.56
N ARG A 805 15.02 13.95 -5.24
CA ARG A 805 14.07 14.87 -4.58
C ARG A 805 14.36 16.35 -4.84
N ASN A 806 15.60 16.72 -5.17
CA ASN A 806 15.95 18.09 -5.53
C ASN A 806 15.51 18.47 -6.95
N GLN A 807 15.03 17.51 -7.75
CA GLN A 807 14.56 17.70 -9.13
C GLN A 807 15.62 18.30 -10.08
N ASN A 808 16.88 17.91 -9.88
CA ASN A 808 18.01 18.40 -10.68
C ASN A 808 18.32 17.54 -11.91
N ASN A 809 17.82 16.29 -11.96
CA ASN A 809 17.99 15.44 -13.13
C ASN A 809 17.08 15.95 -14.25
N PRO A 810 17.58 16.07 -15.49
CA PRO A 810 16.70 16.37 -16.62
C PRO A 810 15.58 15.31 -16.69
N ALA A 811 14.33 15.73 -16.86
CA ALA A 811 13.22 14.80 -17.01
C ALA A 811 13.12 14.26 -18.45
N PRO A 812 12.63 13.02 -18.66
CA PRO A 812 12.46 12.41 -19.98
C PRO A 812 11.63 13.24 -20.94
N TRP A 813 10.63 13.91 -20.41
CA TRP A 813 9.79 14.84 -21.12
C TRP A 813 9.47 16.01 -20.20
N VAL A 814 9.56 17.22 -20.74
CA VAL A 814 9.22 18.47 -20.06
C VAL A 814 8.09 19.09 -20.86
N PRO A 815 6.98 19.50 -20.21
CA PRO A 815 5.87 20.13 -20.91
C PRO A 815 6.32 21.45 -21.56
N ASP A 816 5.74 21.76 -22.72
CA ASP A 816 5.83 23.10 -23.31
C ASP A 816 4.72 23.96 -22.69
N ILE A 817 5.10 24.88 -21.83
CA ILE A 817 4.19 25.59 -20.92
C ILE A 817 3.82 26.98 -21.47
N GLY A 818 4.53 27.48 -22.49
CA GLY A 818 4.32 28.82 -23.06
C GLY A 818 4.28 29.93 -21.99
N ASP A 819 3.62 31.04 -22.31
CA ASP A 819 3.20 32.01 -21.29
C ASP A 819 1.90 31.50 -20.64
N ILE A 820 2.00 31.07 -19.38
CA ILE A 820 0.90 30.52 -18.58
C ILE A 820 -0.28 31.51 -18.50
N LEU A 821 0.01 32.81 -18.55
CA LEU A 821 -0.97 33.90 -18.47
C LEU A 821 -1.49 34.38 -19.82
N ASP A 822 -1.05 33.78 -20.93
CA ASP A 822 -1.57 34.13 -22.25
C ASP A 822 -3.07 33.84 -22.33
N LYS A 823 -3.83 34.89 -22.66
CA LYS A 823 -5.29 34.89 -22.80
C LYS A 823 -5.76 34.10 -24.02
N SER A 824 -4.87 33.72 -24.93
CA SER A 824 -5.19 32.94 -26.13
C SER A 824 -5.52 31.46 -25.86
N HIS A 825 -5.16 30.94 -24.67
CA HIS A 825 -5.23 29.50 -24.32
C HIS A 825 -6.51 29.05 -23.59
N GLY A 826 -7.64 29.77 -23.70
CA GLY A 826 -8.91 29.31 -23.14
C GLY A 826 -10.11 30.12 -23.62
N LYS A 827 -11.12 29.43 -24.19
CA LYS A 827 -12.35 30.03 -24.72
C LYS A 827 -13.44 30.34 -23.67
N ASP A 828 -13.27 29.91 -22.42
CA ASP A 828 -14.26 30.14 -21.36
C ASP A 828 -13.78 31.22 -20.39
N MET A 829 -13.84 32.48 -20.81
CA MET A 829 -13.77 33.62 -19.88
C MET A 829 -15.15 33.84 -19.24
N PHE A 830 -15.15 33.87 -17.90
CA PHE A 830 -16.21 34.37 -17.03
C PHE A 830 -17.63 33.79 -17.22
N ARG A 831 -17.98 32.82 -16.38
CA ARG A 831 -19.27 32.87 -15.67
C ARG A 831 -19.01 33.05 -14.19
N LYS A 832 -19.40 34.21 -13.66
CA LYS A 832 -19.33 34.55 -12.24
C LYS A 832 -20.49 33.90 -11.50
N GLU A 833 -20.52 32.56 -11.48
CA GLU A 833 -21.43 31.78 -10.63
C GLU A 833 -20.68 30.60 -10.03
N VAL A 834 -19.63 30.90 -9.25
CA VAL A 834 -19.12 29.95 -8.25
C VAL A 834 -20.24 29.71 -7.25
N PHE A 835 -20.51 28.44 -6.92
CA PHE A 835 -21.74 27.97 -6.25
C PHE A 835 -22.29 28.98 -5.24
N THR A 836 -23.50 29.48 -5.49
CA THR A 836 -24.15 30.54 -4.68
C THR A 836 -25.23 30.02 -3.74
N SER A 837 -25.45 28.70 -3.73
CA SER A 837 -26.50 28.09 -2.91
C SER A 837 -26.07 28.00 -1.45
N LYS A 838 -26.62 28.90 -0.62
CA LYS A 838 -26.44 28.84 0.84
C LYS A 838 -26.97 27.53 1.41
N ILE A 839 -26.33 27.08 2.48
CA ILE A 839 -26.75 25.95 3.33
C ILE A 839 -27.23 26.49 4.68
N SER A 840 -27.97 25.70 5.47
CA SER A 840 -28.46 26.13 6.78
C SER A 840 -27.31 26.34 7.77
N ASP A 841 -27.53 27.13 8.83
CA ASP A 841 -26.53 27.33 9.89
C ASP A 841 -26.18 26.01 10.61
N GLU A 842 -27.14 25.09 10.75
CA GLU A 842 -26.89 23.74 11.26
C GLU A 842 -25.93 22.95 10.35
N ASP A 843 -26.13 23.03 9.04
CA ASP A 843 -25.26 22.37 8.07
C ASP A 843 -23.86 23.02 7.99
N GLN A 844 -23.74 24.32 8.31
CA GLN A 844 -22.43 25.00 8.40
C GLN A 844 -21.56 24.41 9.51
N ALA A 845 -22.15 24.00 10.62
CA ALA A 845 -21.42 23.42 11.75
C ALA A 845 -20.61 22.18 11.34
N ALA A 846 -21.07 21.44 10.33
CA ALA A 846 -20.36 20.28 9.80
C ALA A 846 -18.99 20.62 9.16
N PHE A 847 -18.75 21.88 8.82
CA PHE A 847 -17.50 22.38 8.20
C PHE A 847 -16.70 23.31 9.12
N GLN A 848 -17.06 23.44 10.40
CA GLN A 848 -16.44 24.39 11.32
C GLN A 848 -14.93 24.17 11.50
N ASP A 849 -14.47 22.92 11.43
CA ASP A 849 -13.05 22.55 11.59
C ASP A 849 -12.23 22.67 10.27
N PHE A 850 -12.85 23.12 9.17
CA PHE A 850 -12.17 23.35 7.89
C PHE A 850 -11.39 24.67 7.91
#